data_AF-A0A931UTG2-F1
#
_entry.id   AF-A0A931UTG2-F1
#
_cell.length_a   1.000
_cell.length_b   1.000
_cell.length_c   1.000
_cell.angle_alpha   90.00
_cell.angle_beta   90.00
_cell.angle_gamma   90.00
#
_symmetry.space_group_name_H-M   'P 1'
#
loop_
_entity.id
_entity.type
_entity.pdbx_description
1 polymer ?
#
loop_
_entity_poly.entity_id
_entity_poly.type
_entity_poly.pdbx_seq_one_letter_code
_entity_poly.pdbx_strand_id
1 'polypeptide(L)'
;MRARPLLLTLAIVAASCGGGEDPQPQPRKIVTLSSGDWSIRVDPDARDVALLKQDGTVLAHLPADGFSLGAREVVDDSGNYDPWAILSPSALSPTPEDLEWLLPERFDVVTATPTALEIDLSYPKKMRARLKITPGKSAGAFDARLSPTLGDAPIAYVRLRARSDAKEGFYGLGEHFDDVNNRGHLRAMQIEVDGDIESNYNEVHVPIPLLVGTRGWGLFVDSMRPSAFDVATGEPDRVDALFGTGVATKDGLKFHLFGAPHPLDVTRHYYELTGYPILPARWALGPWLWRDENTGQAQVEKDLETARRLDLATTAWWIDRPYATGVNTFDFKAADYADPKAMIAKAHELGLRVGLWHVPYLDEKDASTKTLRDEAVAKGFYPLQNGLLLNKWGRPIDLTNAPAYAWWQGLIRKYTDPTSGFAIEGFKLDYMEDVVPGFGSKRNVWRFSDGSDERTMHAGFTLLYHRAYAQTLPKDGGFLLCRHANIGDQVNASVIWPGDLDADFSKHRQRVTGADGKSYNAVGGLPASVVAGLSLGPSGFPFYGADTGGYRHSPPKKECMTRWFQQTALSSVMQVGNSASTLPWEADAESGWDAEMLDWYRTYARLHLRLFPYEWTYAQQIAKTGRPIQRALGLAYPELGVHPNDEYLFGDDLLVAPVLEDGKRDRSVVFPPGRWIDWWTGKAYDAGTVTVAAPLGTLPLFLREGGTVPMLRPTIDAIAPTTKPAEVDSYATGAGVLWARVAPGSNAAKFTVFDGSTIEHVRSGAKITLKSADGAEFKAGVVFELVGVGKPASVTEGGAAYAEVADVSAAERGFAFADGTLRVKVPAGARTIEVTLP
;
A
#
# COMPACT_ATOMS: atom_id res chain seq x y z
N MET A 1 29.16 -84.72 -52.06
CA MET A 1 27.73 -84.56 -51.75
C MET A 1 27.60 -83.45 -50.72
N ARG A 2 26.86 -82.38 -51.06
CA ARG A 2 26.39 -81.27 -50.21
C ARG A 2 27.45 -80.37 -49.53
N ALA A 3 27.47 -79.13 -50.02
CA ALA A 3 28.28 -78.00 -49.63
C ALA A 3 27.69 -77.22 -48.44
N ARG A 4 28.55 -76.56 -47.65
CA ARG A 4 28.55 -75.10 -47.35
C ARG A 4 29.66 -74.73 -46.34
N PRO A 5 30.19 -73.48 -46.37
CA PRO A 5 31.59 -73.27 -46.71
C PRO A 5 32.42 -72.40 -45.73
N LEU A 6 33.68 -72.29 -46.16
CA LEU A 6 34.89 -71.65 -45.64
C LEU A 6 34.84 -70.19 -45.18
N LEU A 7 35.83 -69.89 -44.32
CA LEU A 7 36.33 -68.57 -43.89
C LEU A 7 37.09 -67.78 -44.97
N LEU A 8 37.10 -66.45 -44.74
CA LEU A 8 38.15 -65.43 -44.90
C LEU A 8 38.47 -64.80 -46.28
N THR A 9 38.34 -63.45 -46.31
CA THR A 9 39.21 -62.37 -46.89
C THR A 9 39.81 -62.54 -48.29
N LEU A 10 39.78 -61.56 -49.21
CA LEU A 10 40.33 -60.19 -49.08
C LEU A 10 39.91 -59.32 -50.30
N ALA A 11 39.82 -58.00 -50.08
CA ALA A 11 40.30 -56.88 -50.91
C ALA A 11 39.58 -56.31 -52.19
N ILE A 12 39.14 -55.04 -52.03
CA ILE A 12 39.53 -53.79 -52.77
C ILE A 12 38.68 -53.28 -53.99
N VAL A 13 38.40 -51.96 -53.87
CA VAL A 13 37.90 -50.88 -54.76
C VAL A 13 36.39 -50.81 -55.08
N ALA A 14 35.73 -49.79 -54.51
CA ALA A 14 34.65 -49.09 -55.19
C ALA A 14 34.66 -47.60 -54.82
N ALA A 15 34.34 -46.78 -55.82
CA ALA A 15 34.51 -45.34 -55.92
C ALA A 15 33.74 -44.51 -54.87
N SER A 16 34.31 -43.35 -54.53
CA SER A 16 33.69 -42.33 -53.69
C SER A 16 32.55 -41.61 -54.42
N CYS A 17 31.33 -41.71 -53.88
CA CYS A 17 30.29 -40.71 -54.09
C CYS A 17 30.24 -39.83 -52.84
N GLY A 18 30.54 -38.54 -53.00
CA GLY A 18 30.50 -37.56 -51.91
C GLY A 18 29.07 -37.34 -51.42
N GLY A 19 28.81 -37.71 -50.17
CA GLY A 19 27.69 -37.19 -49.40
C GLY A 19 28.12 -35.88 -48.76
N GLY A 20 27.52 -34.77 -49.19
CA GLY A 20 27.59 -33.52 -48.44
C GLY A 20 26.76 -33.68 -47.18
N GLU A 21 27.41 -33.61 -46.02
CA GLU A 21 26.72 -33.34 -44.75
C GLU A 21 26.11 -31.94 -44.85
N ASP A 22 24.80 -31.82 -44.55
CA ASP A 22 24.18 -30.52 -44.31
C ASP A 22 24.98 -29.81 -43.20
N PRO A 23 25.45 -28.58 -43.40
CA PRO A 23 26.20 -27.88 -42.37
C PRO A 23 25.30 -27.69 -41.14
N GLN A 24 25.79 -28.13 -39.98
CA GLN A 24 25.10 -27.87 -38.72
C GLN A 24 24.84 -26.36 -38.58
N PRO A 25 23.61 -25.95 -38.20
CA PRO A 25 23.30 -24.54 -38.00
C PRO A 25 24.24 -23.97 -36.94
N GLN A 26 24.96 -22.89 -37.28
CA GLN A 26 25.84 -22.22 -36.32
C GLN A 26 25.00 -21.63 -35.17
N PRO A 27 25.48 -21.70 -33.91
CA PRO A 27 24.76 -21.16 -32.76
C PRO A 27 24.53 -19.66 -32.95
N ARG A 28 23.32 -19.20 -32.64
CA ARG A 28 22.97 -17.78 -32.75
C ARG A 28 23.61 -16.99 -31.61
N LYS A 29 24.02 -15.76 -31.92
CA LYS A 29 24.74 -14.91 -30.97
C LYS A 29 23.84 -14.49 -29.80
N ILE A 30 24.27 -14.77 -28.58
CA ILE A 30 23.68 -14.21 -27.34
C ILE A 30 23.93 -12.70 -27.31
N VAL A 31 22.90 -11.93 -26.97
CA VAL A 31 22.98 -10.46 -26.88
C VAL A 31 22.58 -9.97 -25.50
N THR A 32 23.05 -8.78 -25.13
CA THR A 32 22.82 -8.20 -23.81
C THR A 32 22.61 -6.70 -23.90
N LEU A 33 21.69 -6.19 -23.07
CA LEU A 33 21.41 -4.78 -22.88
C LEU A 33 21.56 -4.45 -21.39
N SER A 34 22.46 -3.53 -21.06
CA SER A 34 22.78 -3.20 -19.67
C SER A 34 22.19 -1.85 -19.26
N SER A 35 21.82 -1.72 -17.99
CA SER A 35 21.37 -0.49 -17.36
C SER A 35 21.86 -0.49 -15.90
N GLY A 36 22.96 0.22 -15.62
CA GLY A 36 23.65 0.16 -14.33
C GLY A 36 24.20 -1.24 -14.03
N ASP A 37 23.94 -1.75 -12.83
CA ASP A 37 24.42 -3.07 -12.35
C ASP A 37 23.51 -4.22 -12.79
N TRP A 38 22.57 -3.98 -13.72
CA TRP A 38 21.65 -4.98 -14.24
C TRP A 38 21.72 -5.07 -15.75
N SER A 39 21.33 -6.23 -16.27
CA SER A 39 21.25 -6.46 -17.70
C SER A 39 20.10 -7.37 -18.09
N ILE A 40 19.61 -7.19 -19.31
CA ILE A 40 18.74 -8.13 -20.01
C ILE A 40 19.61 -8.93 -20.98
N ARG A 41 19.67 -10.24 -20.80
CA ARG A 41 20.33 -11.18 -21.73
C ARG A 41 19.27 -11.90 -22.55
N VAL A 42 19.53 -12.02 -23.85
CA VAL A 42 18.68 -12.78 -24.77
C VAL A 42 19.49 -13.92 -25.36
N ASP A 43 19.02 -15.13 -25.17
CA ASP A 43 19.54 -16.34 -25.80
C ASP A 43 18.54 -16.83 -26.86
N PRO A 44 18.82 -16.62 -28.16
CA PRO A 44 17.89 -16.99 -29.23
C PRO A 44 17.72 -18.51 -29.41
N ASP A 45 18.72 -19.31 -29.02
CA ASP A 45 18.71 -20.77 -29.15
C ASP A 45 17.94 -21.40 -27.98
N ALA A 46 18.13 -20.89 -26.76
CA ALA A 46 17.29 -21.26 -25.62
C ALA A 46 15.88 -20.65 -25.66
N ARG A 47 15.67 -19.62 -26.49
CA ARG A 47 14.44 -18.79 -26.54
C ARG A 47 14.15 -18.15 -25.18
N ASP A 48 15.19 -17.54 -24.60
CA ASP A 48 15.18 -17.03 -23.23
C ASP A 48 15.49 -15.54 -23.17
N VAL A 49 14.78 -14.82 -22.31
CA VAL A 49 15.06 -13.43 -21.92
C VAL A 49 15.26 -13.37 -20.41
N ALA A 50 16.48 -13.16 -19.95
CA ALA A 50 16.82 -13.15 -18.53
C ALA A 50 17.18 -11.75 -18.02
N LEU A 51 16.68 -11.39 -16.84
CA LEU A 51 17.15 -10.27 -16.05
C LEU A 51 18.24 -10.75 -15.08
N LEU A 52 19.40 -10.11 -15.13
CA LEU A 52 20.57 -10.50 -14.36
C LEU A 52 21.19 -9.31 -13.63
N LYS A 53 21.85 -9.60 -12.51
CA LYS A 53 22.87 -8.73 -11.92
C LYS A 53 24.14 -8.76 -12.75
N GLN A 54 25.00 -7.76 -12.57
CA GLN A 54 26.28 -7.64 -13.27
C GLN A 54 27.23 -8.82 -13.00
N ASP A 55 27.11 -9.48 -11.85
CA ASP A 55 27.87 -10.69 -11.50
C ASP A 55 27.38 -11.96 -12.22
N GLY A 56 26.34 -11.86 -13.07
CA GLY A 56 25.76 -12.97 -13.82
C GLY A 56 24.65 -13.71 -13.10
N THR A 57 24.31 -13.33 -11.86
CA THR A 57 23.18 -13.91 -11.12
C THR A 57 21.87 -13.61 -11.85
N VAL A 58 21.16 -14.65 -12.28
CA VAL A 58 19.80 -14.53 -12.81
C VAL A 58 18.84 -14.24 -11.66
N LEU A 59 18.05 -13.18 -11.81
CA LEU A 59 17.00 -12.82 -10.86
C LEU A 59 15.67 -13.43 -11.28
N ALA A 60 15.32 -13.23 -12.55
CA ALA A 60 14.17 -13.84 -13.20
C ALA A 60 14.44 -14.00 -14.70
N HIS A 61 13.72 -14.89 -15.35
CA HIS A 61 13.79 -15.04 -16.81
C HIS A 61 12.44 -15.43 -17.42
N LEU A 62 12.25 -15.10 -18.70
CA LEU A 62 11.10 -15.47 -19.51
C LEU A 62 11.60 -16.46 -20.57
N PRO A 63 11.47 -17.78 -20.33
CA PRO A 63 11.96 -18.82 -21.24
C PRO A 63 11.03 -18.98 -22.45
N ALA A 64 11.15 -20.11 -23.17
CA ALA A 64 10.43 -20.34 -24.43
C ALA A 64 8.89 -20.20 -24.31
N ASP A 65 8.29 -20.48 -23.15
CA ASP A 65 6.86 -20.28 -22.88
C ASP A 65 6.54 -18.93 -22.21
N GLY A 66 7.56 -18.10 -22.00
CA GLY A 66 7.54 -16.78 -21.37
C GLY A 66 6.70 -15.73 -22.08
N PHE A 67 6.45 -15.90 -23.39
CA PHE A 67 5.67 -14.98 -24.22
C PHE A 67 4.58 -15.77 -24.95
N SER A 68 3.55 -16.22 -24.24
CA SER A 68 2.48 -17.03 -24.84
C SER A 68 1.34 -16.17 -25.38
N LEU A 69 0.77 -16.56 -26.53
CA LEU A 69 -0.40 -15.90 -27.13
C LEU A 69 -1.62 -16.85 -27.07
N GLY A 70 -2.69 -16.44 -26.41
CA GLY A 70 -3.95 -17.20 -26.33
C GLY A 70 -4.81 -16.94 -27.55
N ALA A 71 -4.75 -17.86 -28.53
CA ALA A 71 -5.54 -17.84 -29.74
C ALA A 71 -6.96 -18.38 -29.48
N ARG A 72 -7.92 -17.86 -30.24
CA ARG A 72 -9.33 -18.29 -30.23
C ARG A 72 -9.78 -18.53 -31.66
N GLU A 73 -10.89 -19.24 -31.85
CA GLU A 73 -11.53 -19.30 -33.18
C GLU A 73 -12.15 -17.94 -33.55
N VAL A 74 -12.74 -17.27 -32.56
CA VAL A 74 -13.37 -15.95 -32.71
C VAL A 74 -12.93 -15.03 -31.57
N VAL A 75 -12.56 -13.81 -31.96
CA VAL A 75 -12.40 -12.67 -31.04
C VAL A 75 -13.28 -11.55 -31.56
N ASP A 76 -14.36 -11.28 -30.84
CA ASP A 76 -15.32 -10.22 -31.16
C ASP A 76 -15.51 -9.25 -29.99
N ASP A 77 -16.31 -8.20 -30.22
CA ASP A 77 -16.49 -7.12 -29.25
C ASP A 77 -17.49 -7.44 -28.12
N SER A 78 -18.09 -8.63 -28.08
CA SER A 78 -19.07 -9.03 -27.05
C SER A 78 -18.45 -9.73 -25.83
N GLY A 79 -17.24 -10.27 -25.98
CA GLY A 79 -16.48 -10.93 -24.91
C GLY A 79 -15.79 -9.95 -23.95
N ASN A 80 -15.80 -10.25 -22.66
CA ASN A 80 -15.07 -9.47 -21.65
C ASN A 80 -13.57 -9.79 -21.63
N TYR A 81 -13.19 -11.00 -22.06
CA TYR A 81 -11.83 -11.52 -22.05
C TYR A 81 -11.18 -11.48 -20.67
N ASP A 82 -11.97 -11.64 -19.61
CA ASP A 82 -11.41 -11.71 -18.27
C ASP A 82 -10.60 -13.01 -18.10
N PRO A 83 -9.27 -12.94 -17.85
CA PRO A 83 -8.46 -14.13 -17.70
C PRO A 83 -8.65 -14.83 -16.36
N TRP A 84 -9.39 -14.26 -15.40
CA TRP A 84 -9.69 -14.92 -14.13
C TRP A 84 -10.36 -16.29 -14.33
N ALA A 85 -11.26 -16.41 -15.32
CA ALA A 85 -11.92 -17.65 -15.71
C ALA A 85 -10.98 -18.77 -16.20
N ILE A 86 -9.76 -18.41 -16.61
CA ILE A 86 -8.72 -19.36 -17.03
C ILE A 86 -8.01 -19.94 -15.80
N LEU A 87 -7.77 -19.11 -14.78
CA LEU A 87 -7.05 -19.50 -13.57
C LEU A 87 -7.95 -20.14 -12.51
N SER A 88 -9.18 -19.64 -12.40
CA SER A 88 -10.19 -20.07 -11.43
C SER A 88 -11.54 -20.31 -12.14
N PRO A 89 -11.65 -21.37 -12.97
CA PRO A 89 -12.86 -21.64 -13.71
C PRO A 89 -14.02 -22.02 -12.78
N SER A 90 -15.21 -21.53 -13.11
CA SER A 90 -16.46 -21.90 -12.43
C SER A 90 -17.55 -22.27 -13.44
N ALA A 91 -18.67 -22.79 -12.95
CA ALA A 91 -19.83 -23.04 -13.81
C ALA A 91 -20.37 -21.76 -14.49
N LEU A 92 -20.18 -20.60 -13.86
CA LEU A 92 -20.62 -19.29 -14.37
C LEU A 92 -19.58 -18.63 -15.27
N SER A 93 -18.30 -18.98 -15.12
CA SER A 93 -17.18 -18.45 -15.90
C SER A 93 -16.20 -19.59 -16.24
N PRO A 94 -16.54 -20.45 -17.22
CA PRO A 94 -15.69 -21.57 -17.58
C PRO A 94 -14.48 -21.09 -18.39
N THR A 95 -13.39 -21.86 -18.35
CA THR A 95 -12.30 -21.68 -19.30
C THR A 95 -12.84 -21.83 -20.72
N PRO A 96 -12.54 -20.89 -21.64
CA PRO A 96 -13.05 -20.97 -22.99
C PRO A 96 -12.53 -22.23 -23.74
N GLU A 97 -13.44 -23.05 -24.30
CA GLU A 97 -13.09 -24.39 -24.84
C GLU A 97 -12.13 -24.35 -26.04
N ASP A 98 -12.29 -23.38 -26.94
CA ASP A 98 -11.42 -23.17 -28.12
C ASP A 98 -10.15 -22.33 -27.82
N LEU A 99 -9.77 -22.14 -26.55
CA LEU A 99 -8.54 -21.44 -26.20
C LEU A 99 -7.31 -22.31 -26.49
N GLU A 100 -6.45 -21.84 -27.39
CA GLU A 100 -5.17 -22.48 -27.70
C GLU A 100 -4.00 -21.55 -27.34
N TRP A 101 -3.08 -22.01 -26.50
CA TRP A 101 -1.86 -21.26 -26.18
C TRP A 101 -0.78 -21.51 -27.23
N LEU A 102 -0.45 -20.48 -28.02
CA LEU A 102 0.66 -20.49 -28.96
C LEU A 102 1.95 -20.10 -28.25
N LEU A 103 2.97 -20.94 -28.40
CA LEU A 103 4.32 -20.69 -27.89
C LEU A 103 5.26 -20.27 -29.03
N PRO A 104 6.23 -19.40 -28.79
CA PRO A 104 7.19 -19.01 -29.82
C PRO A 104 8.12 -20.19 -30.17
N GLU A 105 8.16 -20.53 -31.44
CA GLU A 105 9.02 -21.57 -32.03
C GLU A 105 10.44 -21.04 -32.29
N ARG A 106 10.60 -19.73 -32.52
CA ARG A 106 11.87 -19.12 -32.90
C ARG A 106 12.00 -17.67 -32.43
N PHE A 107 13.18 -17.31 -31.94
CA PHE A 107 13.58 -15.93 -31.61
C PHE A 107 14.64 -15.45 -32.62
N ASP A 108 14.39 -14.34 -33.30
CA ASP A 108 15.33 -13.74 -34.23
C ASP A 108 15.70 -12.33 -33.74
N VAL A 109 16.96 -12.14 -33.33
CA VAL A 109 17.45 -10.82 -32.94
C VAL A 109 17.57 -9.96 -34.18
N VAL A 110 16.73 -8.93 -34.26
CA VAL A 110 16.69 -7.95 -35.36
C VAL A 110 17.64 -6.81 -35.07
N THR A 111 17.60 -6.30 -33.84
CA THR A 111 18.42 -5.17 -33.38
C THR A 111 19.06 -5.53 -32.05
N ALA A 112 20.37 -5.29 -31.93
CA ALA A 112 21.08 -5.34 -30.65
C ALA A 112 22.08 -4.18 -30.57
N THR A 113 21.72 -3.17 -29.79
CA THR A 113 22.53 -1.97 -29.55
C THR A 113 22.63 -1.72 -28.05
N PRO A 114 23.54 -0.86 -27.58
CA PRO A 114 23.62 -0.48 -26.17
C PRO A 114 22.34 0.16 -25.60
N THR A 115 21.40 0.59 -26.45
CA THR A 115 20.18 1.30 -26.04
C THR A 115 18.88 0.60 -26.46
N ALA A 116 18.96 -0.53 -27.16
CA ALA A 116 17.78 -1.24 -27.64
C ALA A 116 18.08 -2.69 -28.04
N LEU A 117 17.17 -3.59 -27.69
CA LEU A 117 17.02 -4.93 -28.25
C LEU A 117 15.68 -5.03 -28.96
N GLU A 118 15.67 -5.61 -30.16
CA GLU A 118 14.44 -5.99 -30.86
C GLU A 118 14.55 -7.43 -31.33
N ILE A 119 13.54 -8.23 -30.98
CA ILE A 119 13.48 -9.67 -31.24
C ILE A 119 12.17 -9.97 -31.96
N ASP A 120 12.24 -10.60 -33.12
CA ASP A 120 11.09 -11.16 -33.80
C ASP A 120 10.83 -12.58 -33.26
N LEU A 121 9.62 -12.80 -32.79
CA LEU A 121 9.12 -14.06 -32.25
C LEU A 121 8.20 -14.70 -33.28
N SER A 122 8.53 -15.90 -33.74
CA SER A 122 7.68 -16.69 -34.65
C SER A 122 6.91 -17.75 -33.88
N TYR A 123 5.64 -17.94 -34.21
CA TYR A 123 4.70 -18.85 -33.56
C TYR A 123 4.03 -19.76 -34.62
N PRO A 124 3.33 -20.82 -34.20
CA PRO A 124 2.43 -21.57 -35.08
C PRO A 124 1.37 -20.68 -35.75
N LYS A 125 0.67 -21.21 -36.75
CA LYS A 125 -0.40 -20.50 -37.48
C LYS A 125 0.09 -19.19 -38.13
N LYS A 126 1.35 -19.18 -38.57
CA LYS A 126 2.06 -18.02 -39.14
C LYS A 126 2.04 -16.79 -38.23
N MET A 127 1.79 -16.97 -36.94
CA MET A 127 1.69 -15.87 -36.00
C MET A 127 3.09 -15.30 -35.72
N ARG A 128 3.19 -13.98 -35.61
CA ARG A 128 4.43 -13.27 -35.29
C ARG A 128 4.18 -12.21 -34.23
N ALA A 129 5.17 -11.98 -33.38
CA ALA A 129 5.21 -10.83 -32.50
C ALA A 129 6.60 -10.21 -32.48
N ARG A 130 6.68 -8.90 -32.22
CA ARG A 130 7.94 -8.21 -31.97
C ARG A 130 8.06 -7.86 -30.50
N LEU A 131 9.14 -8.29 -29.87
CA LEU A 131 9.54 -7.88 -28.53
C LEU A 131 10.61 -6.79 -28.65
N LYS A 132 10.30 -5.60 -28.17
CA LYS A 132 11.24 -4.48 -28.07
C LYS A 132 11.57 -4.23 -26.61
N ILE A 133 12.86 -4.07 -26.29
CA ILE A 133 13.34 -3.77 -24.95
C ILE A 133 14.33 -2.61 -25.01
N THR A 134 14.15 -1.61 -24.15
CA THR A 134 15.05 -0.46 -24.00
C THR A 134 15.37 -0.22 -22.52
N PRO A 135 16.51 0.40 -22.18
CA PRO A 135 16.72 0.88 -20.82
C PRO A 135 15.62 1.88 -20.43
N GLY A 136 15.12 1.78 -19.20
CA GLY A 136 14.13 2.68 -18.63
C GLY A 136 14.75 3.99 -18.12
N LYS A 137 13.95 4.76 -17.36
CA LYS A 137 14.36 6.08 -16.86
C LYS A 137 15.56 6.05 -15.90
N SER A 138 15.69 5.00 -15.10
CA SER A 138 16.79 4.84 -14.13
C SER A 138 17.50 3.48 -14.26
N ALA A 139 18.68 3.42 -13.65
CA ALA A 139 19.51 2.22 -13.64
C ALA A 139 18.74 1.03 -13.04
N GLY A 140 18.72 -0.10 -13.76
CA GLY A 140 17.98 -1.29 -13.38
C GLY A 140 16.55 -1.39 -13.94
N ALA A 141 16.00 -0.32 -14.52
CA ALA A 141 14.72 -0.39 -15.21
C ALA A 141 14.89 -0.74 -16.69
N PHE A 142 14.00 -1.58 -17.21
CA PHE A 142 13.91 -1.94 -18.63
C PHE A 142 12.45 -1.85 -19.09
N ASP A 143 12.22 -1.07 -20.14
CA ASP A 143 10.91 -0.92 -20.76
C ASP A 143 10.78 -1.94 -21.89
N ALA A 144 9.71 -2.72 -21.89
CA ALA A 144 9.44 -3.75 -22.88
C ALA A 144 8.06 -3.59 -23.52
N ARG A 145 7.95 -3.96 -24.80
CA ARG A 145 6.68 -4.05 -25.52
C ARG A 145 6.64 -5.30 -26.38
N LEU A 146 5.64 -6.15 -26.17
CA LEU A 146 5.32 -7.30 -27.01
C LEU A 146 4.18 -6.92 -27.96
N SER A 147 4.43 -6.91 -29.26
CA SER A 147 3.46 -6.48 -30.28
C SER A 147 3.20 -7.62 -31.27
N PRO A 148 2.07 -8.35 -31.16
CA PRO A 148 1.63 -9.29 -32.19
C PRO A 148 1.32 -8.56 -33.51
N THR A 149 1.78 -9.08 -34.66
CA THR A 149 1.78 -8.32 -35.94
C THR A 149 1.10 -9.00 -37.12
N LEU A 150 1.10 -10.33 -37.21
CA LEU A 150 0.56 -11.08 -38.36
C LEU A 150 0.22 -12.49 -37.92
N GLY A 151 -0.89 -13.08 -38.37
CA GLY A 151 -1.14 -14.52 -38.24
C GLY A 151 -2.52 -14.97 -38.72
N ASP A 152 -2.72 -16.29 -38.74
CA ASP A 152 -3.92 -16.94 -39.27
C ASP A 152 -5.03 -17.14 -38.19
N ALA A 153 -4.77 -16.74 -36.93
CA ALA A 153 -5.73 -16.86 -35.82
C ALA A 153 -5.82 -15.58 -34.98
N PRO A 154 -7.02 -15.18 -34.53
CA PRO A 154 -7.19 -14.03 -33.65
C PRO A 154 -6.72 -14.35 -32.23
N ILE A 155 -6.10 -13.37 -31.56
CA ILE A 155 -5.55 -13.50 -30.21
C ILE A 155 -6.41 -12.75 -29.21
N ALA A 156 -6.82 -13.44 -28.14
CA ALA A 156 -7.62 -12.88 -27.05
C ALA A 156 -6.83 -12.60 -25.79
N TYR A 157 -5.73 -13.34 -25.56
CA TYR A 157 -4.96 -13.25 -24.33
C TYR A 157 -3.47 -13.16 -24.61
N VAL A 158 -2.75 -12.44 -23.76
CA VAL A 158 -1.29 -12.46 -23.71
C VAL A 158 -0.87 -12.92 -22.31
N ARG A 159 0.05 -13.88 -22.25
CA ARG A 159 0.63 -14.36 -20.98
C ARG A 159 2.12 -14.10 -20.98
N LEU A 160 2.57 -13.37 -19.97
CA LEU A 160 3.97 -13.29 -19.59
C LEU A 160 4.24 -14.33 -18.50
N ARG A 161 5.18 -15.23 -18.73
CA ARG A 161 5.56 -16.27 -17.77
C ARG A 161 6.99 -16.05 -17.34
N ALA A 162 7.14 -15.59 -16.09
CA ALA A 162 8.44 -15.44 -15.45
C ALA A 162 8.78 -16.72 -14.67
N ARG A 163 10.06 -17.09 -14.71
CA ARG A 163 10.68 -18.12 -13.89
C ARG A 163 11.69 -17.46 -12.95
N SER A 164 11.71 -17.89 -11.69
CA SER A 164 12.54 -17.32 -10.63
C SER A 164 12.94 -18.38 -9.60
N ASP A 165 13.55 -18.00 -8.47
CA ASP A 165 13.98 -18.99 -7.48
C ASP A 165 12.76 -19.64 -6.79
N ALA A 166 12.77 -20.98 -6.69
CA ALA A 166 11.66 -21.77 -6.16
C ALA A 166 11.33 -21.49 -4.69
N LYS A 167 12.19 -20.78 -3.96
CA LYS A 167 12.01 -20.40 -2.55
C LYS A 167 11.82 -18.89 -2.34
N GLU A 168 11.82 -18.11 -3.40
CA GLU A 168 11.66 -16.64 -3.32
C GLU A 168 10.27 -16.25 -2.80
N GLY A 169 10.15 -15.16 -2.05
CA GLY A 169 8.84 -14.58 -1.70
C GLY A 169 8.41 -13.53 -2.72
N PHE A 170 7.10 -13.36 -2.88
CA PHE A 170 6.51 -12.41 -3.82
C PHE A 170 5.58 -11.43 -3.12
N TYR A 171 5.76 -10.14 -3.40
CA TYR A 171 4.98 -9.04 -2.86
C TYR A 171 4.44 -8.15 -3.98
N GLY A 172 3.66 -7.13 -3.63
CA GLY A 172 2.96 -6.29 -4.59
C GLY A 172 1.57 -6.85 -4.91
N LEU A 173 1.10 -6.66 -6.13
CA LEU A 173 -0.20 -7.12 -6.66
C LEU A 173 -1.45 -6.43 -6.10
N GLY A 174 -1.29 -5.50 -5.15
CA GLY A 174 -2.38 -4.69 -4.62
C GLY A 174 -2.68 -4.91 -3.14
N GLU A 175 -3.90 -4.55 -2.76
CA GLU A 175 -4.46 -4.82 -1.44
C GLU A 175 -4.99 -6.26 -1.35
N HIS A 176 -4.55 -7.00 -0.32
CA HIS A 176 -4.95 -8.37 -0.05
C HIS A 176 -5.20 -8.56 1.46
N PHE A 177 -6.00 -9.56 1.81
CA PHE A 177 -6.48 -9.78 3.18
C PHE A 177 -6.08 -11.14 3.76
N ASP A 178 -5.52 -12.02 2.93
CA ASP A 178 -5.19 -13.41 3.27
C ASP A 178 -3.71 -13.63 3.60
N ASP A 179 -2.80 -13.13 2.77
CA ASP A 179 -1.35 -13.26 2.94
C ASP A 179 -0.58 -12.08 2.32
N VAL A 180 0.52 -11.66 2.96
CA VAL A 180 1.43 -10.63 2.44
C VAL A 180 2.36 -11.19 1.36
N ASN A 181 2.63 -12.50 1.39
CA ASN A 181 3.41 -13.21 0.39
C ASN A 181 2.46 -13.88 -0.61
N ASN A 182 2.45 -13.38 -1.84
CA ASN A 182 1.57 -13.86 -2.90
C ASN A 182 1.92 -15.27 -3.40
N ARG A 183 3.02 -15.89 -2.96
CA ARG A 183 3.36 -17.27 -3.32
C ARG A 183 2.24 -18.24 -2.94
N GLY A 184 1.79 -19.04 -3.91
CA GLY A 184 0.71 -20.00 -3.72
C GLY A 184 -0.68 -19.39 -3.92
N HIS A 185 -0.78 -18.15 -4.40
CA HIS A 185 -2.05 -17.47 -4.61
C HIS A 185 -2.32 -17.13 -6.09
N LEU A 186 -3.61 -17.11 -6.41
CA LEU A 186 -4.14 -16.49 -7.62
C LEU A 186 -4.63 -15.08 -7.26
N ARG A 187 -4.26 -14.06 -8.03
CA ARG A 187 -4.66 -12.67 -7.80
C ARG A 187 -5.37 -12.11 -9.04
N ALA A 188 -6.67 -11.85 -8.94
CA ALA A 188 -7.40 -11.06 -9.93
C ALA A 188 -6.95 -9.59 -9.85
N MET A 189 -6.89 -8.89 -10.98
CA MET A 189 -6.55 -7.46 -11.03
C MET A 189 -7.82 -6.59 -11.21
N GLN A 190 -8.94 -7.08 -10.67
CA GLN A 190 -10.24 -6.43 -10.66
C GLN A 190 -11.13 -7.08 -9.58
N ILE A 191 -12.24 -6.41 -9.29
CA ILE A 191 -13.32 -6.95 -8.48
C ILE A 191 -13.97 -8.13 -9.22
N GLU A 192 -14.08 -9.25 -8.52
CA GLU A 192 -14.77 -10.47 -8.97
C GLU A 192 -15.97 -10.74 -8.07
N VAL A 193 -17.07 -11.21 -8.66
CA VAL A 193 -18.21 -11.71 -7.87
C VAL A 193 -17.79 -12.98 -7.14
N ASP A 194 -18.01 -12.99 -5.84
CA ASP A 194 -17.69 -14.11 -4.96
C ASP A 194 -18.76 -14.24 -3.88
N GLY A 195 -19.79 -15.04 -4.17
CA GLY A 195 -20.89 -15.28 -3.24
C GLY A 195 -20.52 -16.11 -2.01
N ASP A 196 -19.27 -16.57 -1.88
CA ASP A 196 -18.83 -17.29 -0.69
C ASP A 196 -18.47 -16.32 0.44
N ILE A 197 -18.06 -15.08 0.14
CA ILE A 197 -17.76 -14.04 1.14
C ILE A 197 -19.04 -13.23 1.43
N GLU A 198 -19.23 -12.79 2.69
CA GLU A 198 -20.40 -12.00 3.09
C GLU A 198 -20.66 -10.75 2.24
N SER A 199 -19.61 -10.10 1.74
CA SER A 199 -19.70 -8.94 0.85
C SER A 199 -20.16 -9.28 -0.58
N ASN A 200 -20.11 -10.54 -0.98
CA ASN A 200 -20.41 -11.07 -2.32
C ASN A 200 -19.38 -10.73 -3.41
N TYR A 201 -18.18 -10.30 -3.03
CA TYR A 201 -17.06 -10.09 -3.95
C TYR A 201 -15.72 -10.38 -3.28
N ASN A 202 -14.66 -10.49 -4.09
CA ASN A 202 -13.32 -10.91 -3.67
C ASN A 202 -12.50 -9.85 -2.89
N GLU A 203 -13.10 -8.70 -2.57
CA GLU A 203 -12.47 -7.54 -1.87
C GLU A 203 -11.26 -6.90 -2.58
N VAL A 204 -11.01 -7.16 -3.87
CA VAL A 204 -9.84 -6.58 -4.56
C VAL A 204 -10.08 -5.10 -4.94
N HIS A 205 -9.98 -4.20 -3.95
CA HIS A 205 -10.23 -2.77 -4.11
C HIS A 205 -9.06 -2.00 -4.74
N VAL A 206 -7.81 -2.46 -4.54
CA VAL A 206 -6.63 -1.77 -5.10
C VAL A 206 -5.76 -2.74 -5.91
N PRO A 207 -6.23 -3.26 -7.06
CA PRO A 207 -5.44 -4.15 -7.90
C PRO A 207 -4.33 -3.40 -8.64
N ILE A 208 -3.08 -3.80 -8.45
CA ILE A 208 -1.92 -3.20 -9.13
C ILE A 208 -1.04 -4.29 -9.73
N PRO A 209 -0.87 -4.38 -11.07
CA PRO A 209 -0.11 -5.44 -11.73
C PRO A 209 1.42 -5.24 -11.62
N LEU A 210 1.92 -4.97 -10.41
CA LEU A 210 3.32 -4.87 -10.02
C LEU A 210 3.65 -6.02 -9.07
N LEU A 211 4.49 -6.95 -9.51
CA LEU A 211 5.06 -8.02 -8.70
C LEU A 211 6.47 -7.64 -8.26
N VAL A 212 6.83 -7.90 -6.99
CA VAL A 212 8.16 -7.70 -6.42
C VAL A 212 8.68 -9.03 -5.85
N GLY A 213 9.84 -9.49 -6.33
CA GLY A 213 10.55 -10.65 -5.79
C GLY A 213 11.59 -10.26 -4.74
N THR A 214 11.70 -11.04 -3.66
CA THR A 214 12.63 -10.76 -2.54
C THR A 214 14.12 -10.77 -2.90
N ARG A 215 14.51 -11.24 -4.08
CA ARG A 215 15.89 -11.20 -4.60
C ARG A 215 16.27 -9.87 -5.25
N GLY A 216 15.35 -8.90 -5.27
CA GLY A 216 15.58 -7.56 -5.79
C GLY A 216 15.19 -7.39 -7.26
N TRP A 217 14.06 -7.97 -7.68
CA TRP A 217 13.52 -7.77 -9.02
C TRP A 217 12.01 -7.48 -9.00
N GLY A 218 11.48 -6.94 -10.09
CA GLY A 218 10.05 -6.76 -10.27
C GLY A 218 9.57 -6.86 -11.72
N LEU A 219 8.29 -7.17 -11.87
CA LEU A 219 7.54 -7.18 -13.13
C LEU A 219 6.32 -6.27 -12.98
N PHE A 220 6.27 -5.20 -13.76
CA PHE A 220 5.09 -4.34 -13.84
C PHE A 220 4.50 -4.40 -15.25
N VAL A 221 3.21 -4.68 -15.38
CA VAL A 221 2.51 -4.66 -16.67
C VAL A 221 1.66 -3.40 -16.77
N ASP A 222 2.04 -2.50 -17.69
CA ASP A 222 1.41 -1.20 -17.88
C ASP A 222 0.18 -1.35 -18.81
N SER A 223 -0.89 -1.89 -18.25
CA SER A 223 -2.14 -2.17 -18.95
C SER A 223 -3.33 -2.05 -18.01
N MET A 224 -4.35 -1.30 -18.44
CA MET A 224 -5.65 -1.17 -17.76
C MET A 224 -6.65 -2.26 -18.17
N ARG A 225 -6.19 -3.32 -18.84
CA ARG A 225 -7.05 -4.42 -19.30
C ARG A 225 -7.30 -5.42 -18.15
N PRO A 226 -8.41 -6.18 -18.19
CA PRO A 226 -8.66 -7.26 -17.23
C PRO A 226 -7.48 -8.23 -17.18
N SER A 227 -7.04 -8.56 -15.98
CA SER A 227 -5.84 -9.37 -15.79
C SER A 227 -5.86 -10.20 -14.52
N ALA A 228 -5.00 -11.21 -14.47
CA ALA A 228 -4.84 -12.03 -13.29
C ALA A 228 -3.41 -12.61 -13.23
N PHE A 229 -2.95 -12.87 -12.01
CA PHE A 229 -1.65 -13.46 -11.74
C PHE A 229 -1.82 -14.84 -11.09
N ASP A 230 -1.13 -15.85 -11.62
CA ASP A 230 -0.85 -17.12 -10.93
C ASP A 230 0.56 -17.06 -10.37
N VAL A 231 0.68 -16.97 -9.05
CA VAL A 231 1.96 -16.80 -8.38
C VAL A 231 2.38 -18.13 -7.74
N ALA A 232 3.09 -18.94 -8.51
CA ALA A 232 3.68 -20.21 -8.09
C ALA A 232 2.69 -21.22 -7.50
N THR A 233 1.45 -21.28 -7.99
CA THR A 233 0.47 -22.29 -7.55
C THR A 233 0.72 -23.65 -8.21
N GLY A 234 1.01 -23.67 -9.51
CA GLY A 234 1.24 -24.90 -10.27
C GLY A 234 2.68 -25.42 -10.22
N GLU A 235 3.66 -24.51 -10.25
CA GLU A 235 5.09 -24.82 -10.21
C GLU A 235 5.80 -23.79 -9.31
N PRO A 236 6.72 -24.21 -8.42
CA PRO A 236 7.27 -23.33 -7.39
C PRO A 236 8.15 -22.21 -7.93
N ASP A 237 8.64 -22.30 -9.16
CA ASP A 237 9.47 -21.28 -9.80
C ASP A 237 8.69 -20.38 -10.78
N ARG A 238 7.38 -20.61 -10.97
CA ARG A 238 6.58 -20.02 -12.05
C ARG A 238 5.69 -18.89 -11.58
N VAL A 239 5.72 -17.75 -12.27
CA VAL A 239 4.70 -16.72 -12.14
C VAL A 239 4.13 -16.41 -13.51
N ASP A 240 2.82 -16.52 -13.64
CA ASP A 240 2.11 -16.16 -14.87
C ASP A 240 1.34 -14.84 -14.65
N ALA A 241 1.58 -13.86 -15.52
CA ALA A 241 0.79 -12.65 -15.63
C ALA A 241 -0.06 -12.73 -16.91
N LEU A 242 -1.37 -12.90 -16.77
CA LEU A 242 -2.31 -13.10 -17.87
C LEU A 242 -3.14 -11.83 -18.10
N PHE A 243 -3.23 -11.40 -19.36
CA PHE A 243 -3.97 -10.20 -19.74
C PHE A 243 -4.99 -10.51 -20.84
N GLY A 244 -6.23 -10.07 -20.60
CA GLY A 244 -7.34 -10.09 -21.52
C GLY A 244 -7.28 -8.98 -22.55
N THR A 245 -6.54 -9.16 -23.63
CA THR A 245 -6.32 -8.11 -24.64
C THR A 245 -7.42 -8.05 -25.69
N GLY A 246 -8.09 -9.17 -25.98
CA GLY A 246 -9.22 -9.25 -26.89
C GLY A 246 -8.97 -8.57 -28.25
N VAL A 247 -9.92 -7.76 -28.70
CA VAL A 247 -9.81 -6.97 -29.95
C VAL A 247 -8.67 -5.94 -29.94
N ALA A 248 -8.09 -5.64 -28.78
CA ALA A 248 -6.98 -4.69 -28.61
C ALA A 248 -5.61 -5.36 -28.60
N THR A 249 -5.49 -6.66 -28.84
CA THR A 249 -4.20 -7.34 -28.92
C THR A 249 -3.24 -6.70 -29.94
N LYS A 250 -3.77 -6.12 -31.01
CA LYS A 250 -3.01 -5.37 -32.03
C LYS A 250 -2.24 -4.16 -31.46
N ASP A 251 -2.67 -3.63 -30.31
CA ASP A 251 -2.02 -2.51 -29.65
C ASP A 251 -0.75 -2.98 -28.90
N GLY A 252 -0.59 -4.29 -28.69
CA GLY A 252 0.51 -4.90 -27.95
C GLY A 252 0.40 -4.73 -26.44
N LEU A 253 1.25 -5.46 -25.72
CA LEU A 253 1.34 -5.41 -24.26
C LEU A 253 2.64 -4.71 -23.84
N LYS A 254 2.53 -3.65 -23.03
CA LYS A 254 3.67 -2.95 -22.45
C LYS A 254 3.93 -3.48 -21.04
N PHE A 255 5.18 -3.79 -20.74
CA PHE A 255 5.58 -4.26 -19.43
C PHE A 255 7.01 -3.80 -19.12
N HIS A 256 7.39 -3.91 -17.85
CA HIS A 256 8.64 -3.41 -17.33
C HIS A 256 9.28 -4.46 -16.45
N LEU A 257 10.60 -4.63 -16.62
CA LEU A 257 11.42 -5.46 -15.76
C LEU A 257 12.32 -4.55 -14.93
N PHE A 258 12.35 -4.80 -13.63
CA PHE A 258 13.11 -3.99 -12.68
C PHE A 258 14.15 -4.85 -11.99
N GLY A 259 15.38 -4.36 -11.94
CA GLY A 259 16.43 -4.80 -11.04
C GLY A 259 16.72 -3.73 -10.01
N ALA A 260 16.91 -4.15 -8.75
CA ALA A 260 17.19 -3.25 -7.65
C ALA A 260 18.18 -3.85 -6.64
N PRO A 261 18.96 -3.04 -5.90
CA PRO A 261 19.90 -3.54 -4.91
C PRO A 261 19.21 -4.27 -3.76
N HIS A 262 18.07 -3.73 -3.33
CA HIS A 262 17.19 -4.29 -2.31
C HIS A 262 15.76 -4.39 -2.86
N PRO A 263 14.96 -5.42 -2.52
CA PRO A 263 13.60 -5.56 -3.04
C PRO A 263 12.67 -4.38 -2.69
N LEU A 264 12.86 -3.76 -1.52
CA LEU A 264 12.15 -2.51 -1.16
C LEU A 264 12.41 -1.32 -2.11
N ASP A 265 13.46 -1.35 -2.92
CA ASP A 265 13.80 -0.25 -3.84
C ASP A 265 13.09 -0.37 -5.20
N VAL A 266 12.41 -1.49 -5.47
CA VAL A 266 11.73 -1.76 -6.76
C VAL A 266 10.60 -0.78 -7.05
N THR A 267 9.84 -0.40 -6.02
CA THR A 267 8.70 0.55 -6.12
C THR A 267 9.13 1.92 -6.63
N ARG A 268 10.38 2.34 -6.45
CA ARG A 268 10.89 3.60 -7.01
C ARG A 268 10.77 3.61 -8.54
N HIS A 269 11.10 2.49 -9.19
CA HIS A 269 11.01 2.35 -10.65
C HIS A 269 9.56 2.47 -11.12
N TYR A 270 8.63 1.88 -10.37
CA TYR A 270 7.20 2.03 -10.62
C TYR A 270 6.74 3.50 -10.53
N TYR A 271 7.17 4.24 -9.50
CA TYR A 271 6.83 5.66 -9.35
C TYR A 271 7.42 6.56 -10.44
N GLU A 272 8.61 6.25 -10.94
CA GLU A 272 9.19 6.99 -12.07
C GLU A 272 8.35 6.89 -13.35
N LEU A 273 7.58 5.80 -13.50
CA LEU A 273 6.68 5.57 -14.63
C LEU A 273 5.29 6.16 -14.40
N THR A 274 4.74 5.97 -13.20
CA THR A 274 3.32 6.22 -12.90
C THR A 274 3.07 7.49 -12.09
N GLY A 275 4.12 8.10 -11.53
CA GLY A 275 4.07 9.26 -10.65
C GLY A 275 4.37 8.89 -9.20
N TYR A 276 4.96 9.83 -8.46
CA TYR A 276 5.24 9.66 -7.04
C TYR A 276 3.97 9.86 -6.20
N PRO A 277 3.79 9.09 -5.11
CA PRO A 277 2.67 9.26 -4.20
C PRO A 277 2.55 10.71 -3.72
N ILE A 278 1.32 11.25 -3.75
CA ILE A 278 1.05 12.55 -3.15
C ILE A 278 1.19 12.43 -1.63
N LEU A 279 1.85 13.41 -1.01
CA LEU A 279 1.95 13.43 0.44
C LEU A 279 0.60 13.87 1.04
N PRO A 280 0.07 13.16 2.05
CA PRO A 280 -1.11 13.61 2.76
C PRO A 280 -0.81 14.93 3.48
N ALA A 281 -1.87 15.69 3.79
CA ALA A 281 -1.75 16.81 4.70
C ALA A 281 -1.11 16.37 6.02
N ARG A 282 -0.19 17.18 6.57
CA ARG A 282 0.51 16.85 7.83
C ARG A 282 -0.46 16.49 8.96
N TRP A 283 -1.60 17.20 9.04
CA TRP A 283 -2.60 16.95 10.08
C TRP A 283 -3.26 15.57 9.98
N ALA A 284 -3.28 14.96 8.81
CA ALA A 284 -3.92 13.67 8.57
C ALA A 284 -3.07 12.47 9.01
N LEU A 285 -1.78 12.68 9.30
CA LEU A 285 -0.92 11.68 9.95
C LEU A 285 -1.03 11.70 11.48
N GLY A 286 -2.12 12.27 12.00
CA GLY A 286 -2.47 12.20 13.41
C GLY A 286 -3.79 11.45 13.60
N PRO A 287 -4.17 11.17 14.86
CA PRO A 287 -5.42 10.48 15.13
C PRO A 287 -6.61 11.37 14.80
N TRP A 288 -7.67 10.77 14.31
CA TRP A 288 -8.90 11.43 13.90
C TRP A 288 -10.09 10.54 14.23
N LEU A 289 -11.24 11.18 14.45
CA LEU A 289 -12.44 10.53 14.97
C LEU A 289 -13.61 10.71 13.99
N TRP A 290 -14.51 9.75 13.98
CA TRP A 290 -15.69 9.77 13.13
C TRP A 290 -16.82 8.89 13.67
N ARG A 291 -18.03 9.13 13.15
CA ARG A 291 -19.24 8.30 13.38
C ARG A 291 -19.88 8.00 12.03
N ASP A 292 -20.39 6.78 11.83
CA ASP A 292 -21.11 6.39 10.61
C ASP A 292 -22.41 7.15 10.44
N GLU A 293 -23.15 7.38 11.54
CA GLU A 293 -24.37 8.17 11.56
C GLU A 293 -24.27 9.35 12.54
N ASN A 294 -24.37 10.55 11.99
CA ASN A 294 -24.35 11.80 12.74
C ASN A 294 -25.77 12.30 13.02
N THR A 295 -26.02 12.78 14.24
CA THR A 295 -27.35 13.31 14.66
C THR A 295 -27.49 14.82 14.49
N GLY A 296 -26.44 15.51 14.01
CA GLY A 296 -26.44 16.94 13.74
C GLY A 296 -25.31 17.71 14.45
N GLN A 297 -25.34 19.02 14.28
CA GLN A 297 -24.28 19.94 14.72
C GLN A 297 -23.97 19.85 16.22
N ALA A 298 -25.00 19.82 17.08
CA ALA A 298 -24.80 19.80 18.52
C ALA A 298 -24.01 18.57 19.01
N GLN A 299 -24.19 17.43 18.34
CA GLN A 299 -23.45 16.20 18.67
C GLN A 299 -21.99 16.32 18.26
N VAL A 300 -21.72 16.79 17.04
CA VAL A 300 -20.33 17.01 16.56
C VAL A 300 -19.60 17.96 17.49
N GLU A 301 -20.20 19.11 17.83
CA GLU A 301 -19.59 20.09 18.72
C GLU A 301 -19.29 19.53 20.12
N LYS A 302 -20.20 18.71 20.68
CA LYS A 302 -20.01 18.05 21.96
C LYS A 302 -18.86 17.03 21.93
N ASP A 303 -18.73 16.28 20.84
CA ASP A 303 -17.65 15.31 20.68
C ASP A 303 -16.29 16.00 20.58
N LEU A 304 -16.20 17.11 19.83
CA LEU A 304 -14.99 17.92 19.72
C LEU A 304 -14.51 18.43 21.09
N GLU A 305 -15.44 18.99 21.89
CA GLU A 305 -15.13 19.45 23.26
C GLU A 305 -14.78 18.30 24.19
N THR A 306 -15.45 17.15 24.04
CA THR A 306 -15.20 15.97 24.87
C THR A 306 -13.83 15.38 24.62
N ALA A 307 -13.39 15.29 23.36
CA ALA A 307 -12.05 14.83 23.02
C ALA A 307 -10.96 15.67 23.71
N ARG A 308 -11.10 17.00 23.70
CA ARG A 308 -10.17 17.91 24.39
C ARG A 308 -10.26 17.82 25.91
N ARG A 309 -11.47 17.79 26.48
CA ARG A 309 -11.66 17.64 27.94
C ARG A 309 -11.07 16.34 28.49
N LEU A 310 -11.08 15.27 27.69
CA LEU A 310 -10.54 13.95 28.06
C LEU A 310 -9.05 13.78 27.72
N ASP A 311 -8.39 14.86 27.26
CA ASP A 311 -6.97 14.86 26.89
C ASP A 311 -6.64 13.80 25.83
N LEU A 312 -7.46 13.73 24.78
CA LEU A 312 -7.28 12.80 23.67
C LEU A 312 -6.58 13.51 22.51
N ALA A 313 -5.41 12.98 22.13
CA ALA A 313 -4.69 13.41 20.94
C ALA A 313 -5.59 13.20 19.71
N THR A 314 -5.93 14.28 19.01
CA THR A 314 -6.85 14.23 17.86
C THR A 314 -6.60 15.43 16.96
N THR A 315 -6.39 15.20 15.67
CA THR A 315 -6.01 16.20 14.66
C THR A 315 -7.11 16.45 13.63
N ALA A 316 -8.09 15.57 13.50
CA ALA A 316 -9.21 15.76 12.58
C ALA A 316 -10.50 15.04 12.98
N TRP A 317 -11.59 15.45 12.33
CA TRP A 317 -12.93 14.91 12.49
C TRP A 317 -13.57 14.68 11.13
N TRP A 318 -14.05 13.46 10.88
CA TRP A 318 -14.85 13.15 9.70
C TRP A 318 -16.32 13.22 10.02
N ILE A 319 -17.07 13.94 9.19
CA ILE A 319 -18.52 13.92 9.20
C ILE A 319 -18.95 12.98 8.07
N ASP A 320 -19.26 11.74 8.47
CA ASP A 320 -19.95 10.80 7.59
C ASP A 320 -21.44 11.18 7.47
N ARG A 321 -22.24 10.35 6.83
CA ARG A 321 -23.68 10.57 6.66
C ARG A 321 -24.45 10.47 7.99
N PRO A 322 -25.74 10.83 8.00
CA PRO A 322 -26.27 11.93 7.20
C PRO A 322 -25.74 13.28 7.73
N TYR A 323 -25.31 14.16 6.81
CA TYR A 323 -25.03 15.57 7.13
C TYR A 323 -25.67 16.54 6.12
N ALA A 324 -25.79 16.10 4.87
CA ALA A 324 -26.43 16.80 3.77
C ALA A 324 -27.94 16.49 3.69
N THR A 325 -28.70 17.27 2.92
CA THR A 325 -30.14 17.03 2.74
C THR A 325 -30.43 15.67 2.08
N GLY A 326 -29.53 15.23 1.21
CA GLY A 326 -29.44 13.88 0.66
C GLY A 326 -28.02 13.56 0.24
N VAL A 327 -27.77 12.33 -0.21
CA VAL A 327 -26.42 11.92 -0.63
C VAL A 327 -25.95 12.78 -1.80
N ASN A 328 -24.85 13.50 -1.57
CA ASN A 328 -24.25 14.45 -2.50
C ASN A 328 -25.22 15.53 -3.03
N THR A 329 -26.07 16.10 -2.17
CA THR A 329 -26.82 17.34 -2.49
C THR A 329 -25.94 18.60 -2.44
N PHE A 330 -24.69 18.49 -1.96
CA PHE A 330 -23.70 19.57 -1.85
C PHE A 330 -24.18 20.74 -0.97
N ASP A 331 -24.82 20.40 0.14
CA ASP A 331 -25.31 21.28 1.19
C ASP A 331 -25.14 20.62 2.58
N PHE A 332 -25.41 21.40 3.63
CA PHE A 332 -25.68 20.86 4.96
C PHE A 332 -27.18 20.95 5.23
N LYS A 333 -27.76 19.89 5.79
CA LYS A 333 -29.19 19.86 6.10
C LYS A 333 -29.50 20.85 7.22
N ALA A 334 -30.11 21.98 6.87
CA ALA A 334 -30.31 23.12 7.77
C ALA A 334 -31.08 22.79 9.06
N ALA A 335 -31.94 21.76 9.05
CA ALA A 335 -32.68 21.32 10.24
C ALA A 335 -31.78 20.69 11.31
N ASP A 336 -30.69 20.03 10.91
CA ASP A 336 -29.78 19.30 11.80
C ASP A 336 -28.46 20.07 12.00
N TYR A 337 -28.12 20.94 11.04
CA TYR A 337 -26.94 21.81 11.04
C TYR A 337 -27.39 23.26 10.81
N ALA A 338 -27.74 23.94 11.90
CA ALA A 338 -28.25 25.31 11.84
C ALA A 338 -27.17 26.34 11.45
N ASP A 339 -25.92 26.11 11.88
CA ASP A 339 -24.74 26.91 11.54
C ASP A 339 -23.49 26.03 11.37
N PRO A 340 -23.41 25.26 10.28
CA PRO A 340 -22.27 24.37 10.01
C PRO A 340 -20.95 25.14 9.88
N LYS A 341 -20.99 26.44 9.53
CA LYS A 341 -19.79 27.27 9.46
C LYS A 341 -19.21 27.52 10.86
N ALA A 342 -20.06 27.84 11.83
CA ALA A 342 -19.64 27.97 13.23
C ALA A 342 -19.11 26.64 13.80
N MET A 343 -19.75 25.51 13.46
CA MET A 343 -19.29 24.18 13.85
C MET A 343 -17.87 23.87 13.33
N ILE A 344 -17.62 24.13 12.04
CA ILE A 344 -16.29 23.92 11.44
C ILE A 344 -15.27 24.88 12.05
N ALA A 345 -15.64 26.15 12.23
CA ALA A 345 -14.77 27.13 12.89
C ALA A 345 -14.37 26.65 14.29
N LYS A 346 -15.32 26.11 15.07
CA LYS A 346 -15.04 25.54 16.40
C LYS A 346 -14.07 24.35 16.35
N ALA A 347 -14.21 23.47 15.35
CA ALA A 347 -13.23 22.40 15.14
C ALA A 347 -11.82 22.96 14.88
N HIS A 348 -11.71 23.98 14.03
CA HIS A 348 -10.43 24.68 13.77
C HIS A 348 -9.89 25.40 15.00
N GLU A 349 -10.74 26.04 15.81
CA GLU A 349 -10.34 26.66 17.08
C GLU A 349 -9.70 25.64 18.02
N LEU A 350 -10.23 24.41 18.05
CA LEU A 350 -9.71 23.30 18.85
C LEU A 350 -8.55 22.54 18.17
N GLY A 351 -8.05 23.02 17.02
CA GLY A 351 -6.90 22.44 16.32
C GLY A 351 -7.20 21.20 15.47
N LEU A 352 -8.48 20.90 15.21
CA LEU A 352 -8.89 19.79 14.34
C LEU A 352 -9.15 20.28 12.92
N ARG A 353 -8.95 19.42 11.91
CA ARG A 353 -9.46 19.63 10.54
C ARG A 353 -10.71 18.81 10.28
N VAL A 354 -11.53 19.28 9.35
CA VAL A 354 -12.83 18.67 9.05
C VAL A 354 -12.83 18.13 7.63
N GLY A 355 -13.31 16.91 7.50
CA GLY A 355 -13.57 16.30 6.20
C GLY A 355 -14.96 15.67 6.12
N LEU A 356 -15.40 15.36 4.90
CA LEU A 356 -16.73 14.86 4.60
C LEU A 356 -16.71 13.52 3.85
N TRP A 357 -17.68 12.65 4.11
CA TRP A 357 -17.91 11.46 3.29
C TRP A 357 -18.65 11.80 2.00
N HIS A 358 -18.19 11.21 0.88
CA HIS A 358 -18.71 11.43 -0.46
C HIS A 358 -18.68 10.15 -1.30
N VAL A 359 -19.60 10.09 -2.26
CA VAL A 359 -19.67 9.08 -3.33
C VAL A 359 -19.71 9.73 -4.71
N PRO A 360 -19.47 9.04 -5.84
CA PRO A 360 -19.58 9.63 -7.17
C PRO A 360 -21.02 9.66 -7.73
N TYR A 361 -22.03 9.46 -6.89
CA TYR A 361 -23.43 9.32 -7.30
C TYR A 361 -24.32 10.46 -6.79
N LEU A 362 -25.43 10.66 -7.49
CA LEU A 362 -26.61 11.34 -6.95
C LEU A 362 -27.67 10.27 -6.70
N ASP A 363 -28.11 10.09 -5.46
CA ASP A 363 -29.10 9.06 -5.11
C ASP A 363 -30.35 9.18 -5.99
N GLU A 364 -30.70 8.15 -6.75
CA GLU A 364 -31.82 8.16 -7.69
C GLU A 364 -33.18 7.98 -7.00
N LYS A 365 -33.18 7.42 -5.78
CA LYS A 365 -34.39 7.15 -4.98
C LYS A 365 -34.74 8.33 -4.08
N ASP A 366 -33.79 9.21 -3.77
CA ASP A 366 -34.04 10.42 -2.99
C ASP A 366 -34.62 11.55 -3.87
N ALA A 367 -35.66 12.20 -3.36
CA ALA A 367 -36.29 13.36 -3.99
C ALA A 367 -35.43 14.63 -3.86
N SER A 368 -34.60 14.73 -2.83
CA SER A 368 -33.74 15.90 -2.55
C SER A 368 -32.69 16.13 -3.64
N THR A 369 -32.21 15.06 -4.26
CA THR A 369 -31.21 15.06 -5.33
C THR A 369 -31.83 15.29 -6.72
N LYS A 370 -33.17 15.35 -6.85
CA LYS A 370 -33.88 15.39 -8.14
C LYS A 370 -33.44 16.55 -9.03
N THR A 371 -33.28 17.75 -8.47
CA THR A 371 -32.89 18.94 -9.24
C THR A 371 -31.53 18.76 -9.91
N LEU A 372 -30.53 18.24 -9.19
CA LEU A 372 -29.21 17.98 -9.74
C LEU A 372 -29.24 16.85 -10.78
N ARG A 373 -30.06 15.80 -10.55
CA ARG A 373 -30.25 14.71 -11.53
C ARG A 373 -30.90 15.22 -12.82
N ASP A 374 -31.95 16.04 -12.72
CA ASP A 374 -32.62 16.63 -13.89
C ASP A 374 -31.65 17.50 -14.70
N GLU A 375 -30.80 18.29 -14.02
CA GLU A 375 -29.76 19.09 -14.67
C GLU A 375 -28.73 18.20 -15.38
N ALA A 376 -28.21 17.17 -14.70
CA ALA A 376 -27.25 16.22 -15.27
C ALA A 376 -27.84 15.46 -16.48
N VAL A 377 -29.12 15.09 -16.44
CA VAL A 377 -29.85 14.51 -17.58
C VAL A 377 -29.92 15.50 -18.73
N ALA A 378 -30.38 16.73 -18.47
CA ALA A 378 -30.57 17.74 -19.51
C ALA A 378 -29.25 18.11 -20.21
N LYS A 379 -28.13 18.01 -19.50
CA LYS A 379 -26.78 18.31 -20.03
C LYS A 379 -26.02 17.09 -20.55
N GLY A 380 -26.57 15.88 -20.42
CA GLY A 380 -25.91 14.65 -20.87
C GLY A 380 -24.65 14.31 -20.07
N PHE A 381 -24.68 14.51 -18.74
CA PHE A 381 -23.53 14.30 -17.84
C PHE A 381 -23.42 12.89 -17.27
N TYR A 382 -24.24 11.94 -17.74
CA TYR A 382 -24.12 10.53 -17.40
C TYR A 382 -23.48 9.77 -18.55
N PRO A 383 -22.92 8.56 -18.29
CA PRO A 383 -22.40 7.73 -19.36
C PRO A 383 -23.46 7.47 -20.43
N LEU A 384 -23.01 7.41 -21.69
CA LEU A 384 -23.87 7.16 -22.86
C LEU A 384 -24.63 5.83 -22.73
N GLN A 385 -23.99 4.86 -22.08
CA GLN A 385 -24.59 3.60 -21.65
C GLN A 385 -23.95 3.17 -20.34
N ASN A 386 -24.78 2.78 -19.37
CA ASN A 386 -24.32 2.19 -18.12
C ASN A 386 -24.43 0.67 -18.19
N GLY A 387 -23.49 -0.03 -17.56
CA GLY A 387 -23.62 -1.44 -17.26
C GLY A 387 -24.54 -1.68 -16.06
N LEU A 388 -24.56 -2.92 -15.58
CA LEU A 388 -25.12 -3.27 -14.28
C LEU A 388 -24.34 -2.51 -13.19
N LEU A 389 -25.09 -1.79 -12.36
CA LEU A 389 -24.56 -1.09 -11.19
C LEU A 389 -24.50 -2.06 -10.00
N LEU A 390 -23.41 -2.01 -9.24
CA LEU A 390 -23.21 -2.79 -8.02
C LEU A 390 -23.59 -1.99 -6.77
N ASN A 391 -23.63 -0.66 -6.88
CA ASN A 391 -24.05 0.26 -5.84
C ASN A 391 -25.59 0.38 -5.73
N LYS A 392 -26.05 0.92 -4.59
CA LYS A 392 -27.48 1.12 -4.28
C LYS A 392 -28.03 2.52 -4.61
N TRP A 393 -27.16 3.46 -4.98
CA TRP A 393 -27.40 4.89 -5.10
C TRP A 393 -27.91 5.27 -6.49
N GLY A 394 -27.18 4.90 -7.54
CA GLY A 394 -27.50 5.29 -8.91
C GLY A 394 -26.29 5.25 -9.84
N ARG A 395 -26.50 5.70 -11.07
CA ARG A 395 -25.42 5.82 -12.07
C ARG A 395 -24.42 6.94 -11.70
N PRO A 396 -23.12 6.73 -11.96
CA PRO A 396 -22.10 7.75 -11.71
C PRO A 396 -22.19 8.90 -12.72
N ILE A 397 -21.69 10.08 -12.35
CA ILE A 397 -21.45 11.19 -13.30
C ILE A 397 -20.31 10.80 -14.24
N ASP A 398 -20.45 11.01 -15.54
CA ASP A 398 -19.41 10.69 -16.52
C ASP A 398 -18.24 11.67 -16.43
N LEU A 399 -17.21 11.31 -15.66
CA LEU A 399 -16.03 12.15 -15.46
C LEU A 399 -15.09 12.19 -16.68
N THR A 400 -15.34 11.42 -17.75
CA THR A 400 -14.62 11.59 -19.02
C THR A 400 -15.19 12.76 -19.83
N ASN A 401 -16.42 13.21 -19.52
CA ASN A 401 -17.05 14.37 -20.12
C ASN A 401 -16.53 15.65 -19.44
N ALA A 402 -15.70 16.44 -20.16
CA ALA A 402 -15.06 17.62 -19.58
C ALA A 402 -16.05 18.66 -18.98
N PRO A 403 -17.19 19.00 -19.63
CA PRO A 403 -18.26 19.77 -18.99
C PRO A 403 -18.83 19.15 -17.70
N ALA A 404 -19.07 17.83 -17.67
CA ALA A 404 -19.58 17.14 -16.48
C ALA A 404 -18.55 17.15 -15.34
N TYR A 405 -17.28 16.92 -15.67
CA TYR A 405 -16.15 17.00 -14.75
C TYR A 405 -16.06 18.38 -14.10
N ALA A 406 -16.10 19.44 -14.92
CA ALA A 406 -16.07 20.83 -14.43
C ALA A 406 -17.28 21.18 -13.57
N TRP A 407 -18.47 20.69 -13.94
CA TRP A 407 -19.69 20.88 -13.16
C TRP A 407 -19.61 20.19 -11.80
N TRP A 408 -19.16 18.93 -11.76
CA TRP A 408 -18.96 18.19 -10.52
C TRP A 408 -17.96 18.87 -9.59
N GLN A 409 -16.82 19.34 -10.13
CA GLN A 409 -15.88 20.16 -9.37
C GLN A 409 -16.51 21.47 -8.85
N GLY A 410 -17.36 22.11 -9.65
CA GLY A 410 -18.10 23.30 -9.21
C GLY A 410 -19.00 23.01 -8.00
N LEU A 411 -19.60 21.83 -7.93
CA LEU A 411 -20.38 21.39 -6.77
C LEU A 411 -19.49 21.11 -5.56
N ILE A 412 -18.36 20.40 -5.74
CA ILE A 412 -17.40 20.15 -4.65
C ILE A 412 -16.84 21.45 -4.06
N ARG A 413 -16.54 22.45 -4.92
CA ARG A 413 -16.05 23.77 -4.49
C ARG A 413 -17.00 24.52 -3.56
N LYS A 414 -18.29 24.17 -3.53
CA LYS A 414 -19.21 24.71 -2.51
C LYS A 414 -18.75 24.41 -1.09
N TYR A 415 -18.01 23.31 -0.89
CA TYR A 415 -17.43 22.94 0.40
C TYR A 415 -15.97 23.39 0.56
N THR A 416 -15.16 23.27 -0.49
CA THR A 416 -13.70 23.46 -0.37
C THR A 416 -13.23 24.90 -0.55
N ASP A 417 -14.00 25.74 -1.27
CA ASP A 417 -13.59 27.13 -1.51
C ASP A 417 -13.53 27.89 -0.17
N PRO A 418 -12.39 28.52 0.18
CA PRO A 418 -12.27 29.30 1.42
C PRO A 418 -13.32 30.42 1.54
N THR A 419 -13.83 30.93 0.41
CA THR A 419 -14.86 31.97 0.37
C THR A 419 -16.28 31.44 0.61
N SER A 420 -16.50 30.11 0.52
CA SER A 420 -17.79 29.48 0.86
C SER A 420 -18.13 29.62 2.34
N GLY A 421 -17.11 29.77 3.19
CA GLY A 421 -17.21 29.75 4.65
C GLY A 421 -17.19 28.36 5.28
N PHE A 422 -17.06 27.28 4.49
CA PHE A 422 -16.83 25.92 5.01
C PHE A 422 -15.35 25.56 5.01
N ALA A 423 -14.66 25.75 3.88
CA ALA A 423 -13.23 25.44 3.72
C ALA A 423 -12.88 24.00 4.14
N ILE A 424 -13.65 23.02 3.68
CA ILE A 424 -13.41 21.59 3.95
C ILE A 424 -12.04 21.17 3.38
N GLU A 425 -11.26 20.47 4.21
CA GLU A 425 -9.86 20.15 3.95
C GLU A 425 -9.64 18.69 3.51
N GLY A 426 -10.67 17.85 3.56
CA GLY A 426 -10.55 16.49 3.04
C GLY A 426 -11.87 15.78 2.77
N PHE A 427 -11.76 14.65 2.06
CA PHE A 427 -12.90 13.77 1.75
C PHE A 427 -12.57 12.29 2.00
N LYS A 428 -13.53 11.56 2.56
CA LYS A 428 -13.60 10.09 2.50
C LYS A 428 -14.40 9.73 1.25
N LEU A 429 -13.73 9.15 0.27
CA LEU A 429 -14.27 8.81 -1.05
C LEU A 429 -14.57 7.31 -1.08
N ASP A 430 -15.85 7.03 -0.97
CA ASP A 430 -16.39 5.68 -0.95
C ASP A 430 -16.84 5.26 -2.38
N TYR A 431 -16.93 3.94 -2.58
CA TYR A 431 -17.29 3.28 -3.84
C TYR A 431 -16.29 3.41 -5.00
N MET A 432 -16.82 3.35 -6.22
CA MET A 432 -16.16 3.29 -7.52
C MET A 432 -15.78 1.90 -8.05
N GLU A 433 -16.32 0.83 -7.46
CA GLU A 433 -16.14 -0.55 -7.93
C GLU A 433 -17.15 -0.98 -9.03
N ASP A 434 -18.14 -0.15 -9.38
CA ASP A 434 -19.24 -0.54 -10.28
C ASP A 434 -18.81 -0.90 -11.71
N VAL A 435 -17.74 -0.26 -12.19
CA VAL A 435 -17.27 -0.48 -13.55
C VAL A 435 -16.47 -1.77 -13.54
N VAL A 436 -17.15 -2.89 -13.71
CA VAL A 436 -16.50 -4.22 -13.86
C VAL A 436 -16.46 -4.63 -15.33
N PRO A 437 -15.44 -5.40 -15.78
CA PRO A 437 -15.31 -5.80 -17.18
C PRO A 437 -16.47 -6.63 -17.73
N GLY A 438 -17.05 -7.50 -16.90
CA GLY A 438 -18.13 -8.38 -17.33
C GLY A 438 -18.55 -9.43 -16.31
N PHE A 439 -19.50 -10.26 -16.70
CA PHE A 439 -19.99 -11.39 -15.90
C PHE A 439 -19.95 -12.66 -16.75
N GLY A 440 -19.31 -13.70 -16.22
CA GLY A 440 -18.99 -14.90 -17.01
C GLY A 440 -18.11 -14.52 -18.20
N SER A 441 -18.50 -14.91 -19.42
CA SER A 441 -17.79 -14.58 -20.66
C SER A 441 -18.30 -13.33 -21.38
N LYS A 442 -19.30 -12.64 -20.83
CA LYS A 442 -19.97 -11.50 -21.49
C LYS A 442 -19.59 -10.17 -20.84
N ARG A 443 -19.46 -9.14 -21.68
CA ARG A 443 -19.22 -7.77 -21.23
C ARG A 443 -20.37 -7.21 -20.40
N ASN A 444 -20.02 -6.45 -19.37
CA ASN A 444 -20.93 -5.55 -18.69
C ASN A 444 -20.83 -4.20 -19.40
N VAL A 445 -21.59 -3.98 -20.47
CA VAL A 445 -21.27 -2.91 -21.43
C VAL A 445 -21.45 -1.51 -20.84
N TRP A 446 -20.35 -0.75 -20.76
CA TRP A 446 -20.33 0.68 -20.50
C TRP A 446 -19.88 1.47 -21.74
N ARG A 447 -20.36 2.69 -21.89
CA ARG A 447 -19.90 3.63 -22.93
C ARG A 447 -19.78 5.03 -22.33
N PHE A 448 -18.57 5.57 -22.31
CA PHE A 448 -18.27 6.91 -21.78
C PHE A 448 -18.13 7.94 -22.91
N SER A 449 -18.17 9.22 -22.55
CA SER A 449 -18.19 10.34 -23.51
C SER A 449 -16.90 10.48 -24.33
N ASP A 450 -15.78 9.94 -23.85
CA ASP A 450 -14.49 9.96 -24.57
C ASP A 450 -14.29 8.73 -25.49
N GLY A 451 -15.28 7.83 -25.54
CA GLY A 451 -15.23 6.59 -26.32
C GLY A 451 -14.60 5.40 -25.58
N SER A 452 -14.15 5.58 -24.35
CA SER A 452 -13.70 4.47 -23.49
C SER A 452 -14.88 3.60 -23.03
N ASP A 453 -14.55 2.41 -22.54
CA ASP A 453 -15.50 1.42 -22.03
C ASP A 453 -14.96 0.68 -20.81
N GLU A 454 -15.74 -0.24 -20.27
CA GLU A 454 -15.43 -0.95 -19.02
C GLU A 454 -14.12 -1.73 -19.06
N ARG A 455 -13.63 -2.11 -20.26
CA ARG A 455 -12.38 -2.89 -20.41
C ARG A 455 -11.13 -2.11 -20.08
N THR A 456 -11.24 -0.78 -19.94
CA THR A 456 -10.18 0.09 -19.43
C THR A 456 -10.66 0.92 -18.24
N MET A 457 -11.94 1.26 -18.20
CA MET A 457 -12.50 2.12 -17.16
C MET A 457 -12.77 1.39 -15.83
N HIS A 458 -12.71 0.06 -15.79
CA HIS A 458 -12.66 -0.66 -14.51
C HIS A 458 -11.45 -0.29 -13.66
N ALA A 459 -10.37 0.16 -14.30
CA ALA A 459 -9.21 0.73 -13.64
C ALA A 459 -9.17 2.26 -13.77
N GLY A 460 -9.51 2.79 -14.95
CA GLY A 460 -9.31 4.21 -15.29
C GLY A 460 -10.31 5.18 -14.68
N PHE A 461 -11.53 4.75 -14.32
CA PHE A 461 -12.54 5.69 -13.84
C PHE A 461 -12.19 6.25 -12.45
N THR A 462 -11.68 5.42 -11.55
CA THR A 462 -11.31 5.82 -10.19
C THR A 462 -10.26 6.93 -10.19
N LEU A 463 -9.30 6.89 -11.12
CA LEU A 463 -8.33 7.97 -11.32
C LEU A 463 -9.01 9.33 -11.60
N LEU A 464 -10.08 9.33 -12.40
CA LEU A 464 -10.84 10.56 -12.69
C LEU A 464 -11.64 11.02 -11.47
N TYR A 465 -12.25 10.09 -10.75
CA TYR A 465 -12.99 10.37 -9.51
C TYR A 465 -12.11 11.06 -8.49
N HIS A 466 -10.98 10.46 -8.14
CA HIS A 466 -10.07 11.05 -7.15
C HIS A 466 -9.44 12.35 -7.61
N ARG A 467 -9.02 12.44 -8.89
CA ARG A 467 -8.48 13.68 -9.44
C ARG A 467 -9.48 14.83 -9.35
N ALA A 468 -10.77 14.57 -9.57
CA ALA A 468 -11.81 15.61 -9.48
C ALA A 468 -11.82 16.29 -8.10
N TYR A 469 -11.70 15.49 -7.03
CA TYR A 469 -11.64 16.01 -5.66
C TYR A 469 -10.26 16.59 -5.32
N ALA A 470 -9.17 15.91 -5.65
CA ALA A 470 -7.80 16.37 -5.37
C ALA A 470 -7.54 17.78 -5.94
N GLN A 471 -8.04 18.07 -7.14
CA GLN A 471 -7.92 19.38 -7.78
C GLN A 471 -8.80 20.48 -7.17
N THR A 472 -9.75 20.13 -6.31
CA THR A 472 -10.61 21.09 -5.58
C THR A 472 -10.10 21.38 -4.18
N LEU A 473 -9.17 20.55 -3.67
CA LEU A 473 -8.53 20.72 -2.38
C LEU A 473 -7.27 21.60 -2.49
N PRO A 474 -6.83 22.22 -1.38
CA PRO A 474 -5.54 22.88 -1.33
C PRO A 474 -4.42 21.91 -1.67
N LYS A 475 -3.48 22.34 -2.53
CA LYS A 475 -2.30 21.54 -2.91
C LYS A 475 -1.50 21.10 -1.68
N ASP A 476 -1.34 22.02 -0.73
CA ASP A 476 -0.74 21.77 0.58
C ASP A 476 -1.87 21.83 1.62
N GLY A 477 -2.09 20.74 2.34
CA GLY A 477 -3.12 20.67 3.41
C GLY A 477 -4.42 19.98 3.03
N GLY A 478 -4.59 19.58 1.77
CA GLY A 478 -5.68 18.71 1.32
C GLY A 478 -5.44 17.23 1.65
N PHE A 479 -6.52 16.47 1.77
CA PHE A 479 -6.44 15.05 2.10
C PHE A 479 -7.59 14.22 1.48
N LEU A 480 -7.27 13.04 0.94
CA LEU A 480 -8.23 12.05 0.47
C LEU A 480 -8.02 10.68 1.12
N LEU A 481 -9.07 10.14 1.72
CA LEU A 481 -9.17 8.73 2.12
C LEU A 481 -10.00 7.99 1.07
N CYS A 482 -9.43 7.00 0.40
CA CYS A 482 -10.08 6.33 -0.74
C CYS A 482 -10.23 4.83 -0.48
N ARG A 483 -11.37 4.23 -0.88
CA ARG A 483 -11.55 2.76 -0.79
C ARG A 483 -10.88 2.03 -1.95
N HIS A 484 -11.21 2.42 -3.18
CA HIS A 484 -10.74 1.78 -4.41
C HIS A 484 -9.60 2.59 -5.02
N ALA A 485 -8.62 1.97 -5.69
CA ALA A 485 -7.58 2.70 -6.45
C ALA A 485 -6.96 1.81 -7.54
N ASN A 486 -6.24 2.41 -8.49
CA ASN A 486 -5.57 1.66 -9.55
C ASN A 486 -4.24 2.31 -9.99
N ILE A 487 -3.63 1.80 -11.06
CA ILE A 487 -2.34 2.25 -11.60
C ILE A 487 -2.31 3.78 -11.76
N GLY A 488 -1.33 4.41 -11.13
CA GLY A 488 -1.08 5.84 -11.24
C GLY A 488 -1.97 6.71 -10.35
N ASP A 489 -2.88 6.12 -9.58
CA ASP A 489 -3.80 6.89 -8.74
C ASP A 489 -3.18 7.35 -7.41
N GLN A 490 -2.01 6.83 -7.03
CA GLN A 490 -1.24 7.32 -5.88
C GLN A 490 -0.88 8.81 -5.97
N VAL A 491 -0.97 9.42 -7.16
CA VAL A 491 -0.76 10.87 -7.35
C VAL A 491 -1.98 11.72 -6.93
N ASN A 492 -3.14 11.10 -6.72
CA ASN A 492 -4.37 11.77 -6.24
C ASN A 492 -4.83 11.19 -4.90
N ALA A 493 -4.94 9.86 -4.80
CA ALA A 493 -5.35 9.17 -3.58
C ALA A 493 -4.21 9.18 -2.56
N SER A 494 -4.35 10.02 -1.53
CA SER A 494 -3.31 10.13 -0.50
C SER A 494 -3.24 8.89 0.40
N VAL A 495 -4.39 8.31 0.77
CA VAL A 495 -4.46 7.19 1.72
C VAL A 495 -5.52 6.19 1.28
N ILE A 496 -5.20 4.91 1.41
CA ILE A 496 -6.15 3.82 1.17
C ILE A 496 -6.75 3.33 2.48
N TRP A 497 -8.06 3.11 2.46
CA TRP A 497 -8.82 2.41 3.50
C TRP A 497 -9.34 1.08 2.94
N PRO A 498 -9.21 -0.03 3.70
CA PRO A 498 -9.48 -1.41 3.24
C PRO A 498 -10.96 -1.76 2.99
N GLY A 499 -11.88 -0.80 3.13
CA GLY A 499 -13.30 -1.10 3.11
C GLY A 499 -13.84 -1.62 4.45
N ASP A 500 -15.03 -2.20 4.38
CA ASP A 500 -15.88 -2.54 5.52
C ASP A 500 -15.44 -3.86 6.18
N LEU A 501 -14.32 -3.85 6.92
CA LEU A 501 -13.79 -5.02 7.65
C LEU A 501 -14.66 -5.42 8.85
N ASP A 502 -14.53 -6.67 9.31
CA ASP A 502 -15.24 -7.19 10.47
C ASP A 502 -14.68 -6.63 11.79
N ALA A 503 -15.56 -6.31 12.75
CA ALA A 503 -15.22 -5.76 14.07
C ALA A 503 -14.73 -6.82 15.06
N ASP A 504 -13.89 -7.75 14.61
CA ASP A 504 -13.42 -8.90 15.38
C ASP A 504 -11.99 -9.36 14.99
N PHE A 505 -11.62 -10.56 15.42
CA PHE A 505 -10.35 -11.22 15.10
C PHE A 505 -10.45 -12.25 13.96
N SER A 506 -11.54 -12.25 13.19
CA SER A 506 -11.70 -13.21 12.10
C SER A 506 -10.65 -12.99 11.01
N LYS A 507 -10.16 -14.08 10.42
CA LYS A 507 -9.32 -14.03 9.23
C LYS A 507 -10.18 -13.91 7.98
N HIS A 508 -9.62 -13.36 6.91
CA HIS A 508 -10.31 -13.32 5.62
C HIS A 508 -10.78 -14.72 5.19
N ARG A 509 -12.03 -14.83 4.72
CA ARG A 509 -12.71 -16.09 4.36
C ARG A 509 -12.87 -17.11 5.49
N GLN A 510 -12.59 -16.75 6.74
CA GLN A 510 -12.87 -17.64 7.87
C GLN A 510 -14.38 -17.86 7.98
N ARG A 511 -14.81 -19.12 8.10
CA ARG A 511 -16.21 -19.43 8.42
C ARG A 511 -16.51 -18.98 9.85
N VAL A 512 -17.42 -18.03 10.01
CA VAL A 512 -17.86 -17.48 11.30
C VAL A 512 -19.36 -17.73 11.47
N THR A 513 -19.82 -17.86 12.71
CA THR A 513 -21.25 -17.86 13.05
C THR A 513 -21.56 -16.58 13.79
N GLY A 514 -22.39 -15.73 13.18
CA GLY A 514 -22.81 -14.46 13.74
C GLY A 514 -23.71 -14.63 14.96
N ALA A 515 -23.95 -13.52 15.66
CA ALA A 515 -24.84 -13.48 16.83
C ALA A 515 -26.28 -13.89 16.52
N ASP A 516 -26.71 -13.76 15.25
CA ASP A 516 -28.03 -14.20 14.77
C ASP A 516 -28.11 -15.71 14.46
N GLY A 517 -27.02 -16.45 14.69
CA GLY A 517 -26.90 -17.89 14.44
C GLY A 517 -26.64 -18.25 12.98
N LYS A 518 -26.53 -17.29 12.06
CA LYS A 518 -26.19 -17.56 10.66
C LYS A 518 -24.67 -17.69 10.50
N SER A 519 -24.25 -18.62 9.66
CA SER A 519 -22.84 -18.74 9.27
C SER A 519 -22.57 -18.09 7.92
N TYR A 520 -21.47 -17.34 7.86
CA TYR A 520 -20.95 -16.68 6.67
C TYR A 520 -19.42 -16.87 6.61
N ASN A 521 -18.80 -16.61 5.46
CA ASN A 521 -17.34 -16.45 5.43
C ASN A 521 -17.03 -14.97 5.59
N ALA A 522 -16.21 -14.67 6.58
CA ALA A 522 -15.85 -13.33 6.99
C ALA A 522 -15.10 -12.58 5.88
N VAL A 523 -15.33 -11.26 5.82
CA VAL A 523 -14.46 -10.34 5.07
C VAL A 523 -13.07 -10.32 5.73
N GLY A 524 -13.03 -10.48 7.05
CA GLY A 524 -11.84 -10.48 7.89
C GLY A 524 -11.78 -9.22 8.75
N GLY A 525 -11.30 -9.36 9.98
CA GLY A 525 -11.20 -8.28 10.94
C GLY A 525 -9.77 -7.75 11.11
N LEU A 526 -9.33 -7.55 12.34
CA LEU A 526 -8.00 -7.00 12.65
C LEU A 526 -6.84 -7.71 11.93
N PRO A 527 -6.79 -9.06 11.81
CA PRO A 527 -5.74 -9.72 11.06
C PRO A 527 -5.70 -9.32 9.58
N ALA A 528 -6.86 -9.23 8.94
CA ALA A 528 -6.99 -8.86 7.53
C ALA A 528 -6.52 -7.42 7.29
N SER A 529 -6.78 -6.50 8.24
CA SER A 529 -6.28 -5.12 8.17
C SER A 529 -4.75 -5.04 8.18
N VAL A 530 -4.08 -5.85 9.00
CA VAL A 530 -2.62 -5.87 9.03
C VAL A 530 -2.06 -6.33 7.68
N VAL A 531 -2.62 -7.40 7.12
CA VAL A 531 -2.21 -7.90 5.79
C VAL A 531 -2.41 -6.85 4.70
N ALA A 532 -3.58 -6.18 4.69
CA ALA A 532 -3.91 -5.15 3.71
C ALA A 532 -2.89 -4.00 3.70
N GLY A 533 -2.57 -3.44 4.87
CA GLY A 533 -1.56 -2.39 4.97
C GLY A 533 -0.17 -2.84 4.51
N LEU A 534 0.20 -4.10 4.75
CA LEU A 534 1.50 -4.65 4.39
C LEU A 534 1.60 -5.05 2.90
N SER A 535 0.50 -5.35 2.24
CA SER A 535 0.48 -5.65 0.80
C SER A 535 0.39 -4.37 -0.06
N LEU A 536 -0.24 -3.31 0.45
CA LEU A 536 -0.38 -2.02 -0.24
C LEU A 536 0.95 -1.29 -0.45
N GLY A 537 1.81 -1.25 0.58
CA GLY A 537 3.11 -0.60 0.53
C GLY A 537 3.98 -1.00 -0.68
N PRO A 538 4.27 -2.31 -0.89
CA PRO A 538 5.01 -2.79 -2.07
C PRO A 538 4.21 -2.69 -3.39
N SER A 539 2.94 -2.31 -3.35
CA SER A 539 2.06 -2.12 -4.51
C SER A 539 1.97 -0.68 -4.99
N GLY A 540 2.67 0.26 -4.33
CA GLY A 540 2.73 1.66 -4.76
C GLY A 540 1.90 2.64 -3.92
N PHE A 541 1.23 2.16 -2.88
CA PHE A 541 0.41 2.98 -1.96
C PHE A 541 1.03 2.94 -0.57
N PRO A 542 1.84 3.94 -0.20
CA PRO A 542 2.64 3.90 1.03
C PRO A 542 1.88 4.34 2.29
N PHE A 543 0.65 4.87 2.13
CA PHE A 543 -0.18 5.34 3.23
C PHE A 543 -1.49 4.55 3.30
N TYR A 544 -1.75 4.00 4.48
CA TYR A 544 -2.86 3.13 4.83
C TYR A 544 -3.53 3.61 6.12
N GLY A 545 -4.86 3.46 6.20
CA GLY A 545 -5.63 3.69 7.42
C GLY A 545 -6.94 2.91 7.44
N ALA A 546 -7.05 1.94 8.37
CA ALA A 546 -8.25 1.16 8.58
C ALA A 546 -9.22 1.81 9.57
N ASP A 547 -10.51 1.43 9.50
CA ASP A 547 -11.49 1.77 10.53
C ASP A 547 -11.07 1.09 11.85
N THR A 548 -10.50 1.87 12.77
CA THR A 548 -9.98 1.36 14.05
C THR A 548 -11.14 0.84 14.89
N GLY A 549 -11.25 -0.48 14.97
CA GLY A 549 -12.36 -1.20 15.61
C GLY A 549 -13.17 -2.07 14.66
N GLY A 550 -12.93 -1.97 13.34
CA GLY A 550 -13.72 -2.61 12.29
C GLY A 550 -15.07 -1.94 12.05
N TYR A 551 -15.73 -2.34 10.97
CA TYR A 551 -16.99 -1.75 10.51
C TYR A 551 -18.15 -2.74 10.64
N ARG A 552 -18.09 -3.91 10.01
CA ARG A 552 -19.16 -4.92 10.08
C ARG A 552 -19.24 -5.53 11.47
N HIS A 553 -20.45 -5.91 11.89
CA HIS A 553 -20.69 -6.55 13.19
C HIS A 553 -20.19 -5.74 14.41
N SER A 554 -20.15 -4.41 14.26
CA SER A 554 -19.76 -3.47 15.32
C SER A 554 -20.81 -3.35 16.44
N PRO A 555 -20.43 -2.88 17.64
CA PRO A 555 -19.08 -2.49 18.06
C PRO A 555 -18.21 -3.69 18.47
N PRO A 556 -16.86 -3.60 18.32
CA PRO A 556 -15.96 -4.64 18.79
C PRO A 556 -15.97 -4.77 20.33
N LYS A 557 -15.66 -5.97 20.84
CA LYS A 557 -15.41 -6.16 22.29
C LYS A 557 -14.18 -5.38 22.74
N LYS A 558 -14.11 -5.03 24.03
CA LYS A 558 -12.98 -4.29 24.66
C LYS A 558 -11.60 -4.81 24.22
N GLU A 559 -11.40 -6.13 24.22
CA GLU A 559 -10.12 -6.73 23.81
C GLU A 559 -9.78 -6.43 22.35
N CYS A 560 -10.71 -6.68 21.43
CA CYS A 560 -10.56 -6.36 20.01
C CYS A 560 -10.27 -4.88 19.80
N MET A 561 -11.07 -3.99 20.40
CA MET A 561 -10.88 -2.53 20.28
C MET A 561 -9.50 -2.07 20.79
N THR A 562 -9.03 -2.66 21.90
CA THR A 562 -7.70 -2.37 22.45
C THR A 562 -6.58 -2.79 21.50
N ARG A 563 -6.69 -3.98 20.89
CA ARG A 563 -5.70 -4.47 19.91
C ARG A 563 -5.74 -3.67 18.60
N TRP A 564 -6.90 -3.17 18.23
CA TRP A 564 -7.04 -2.18 17.15
C TRP A 564 -6.26 -0.89 17.46
N PHE A 565 -6.46 -0.26 18.63
CA PHE A 565 -5.69 0.93 19.01
C PHE A 565 -4.18 0.72 18.94
N GLN A 566 -3.73 -0.45 19.39
CA GLN A 566 -2.32 -0.84 19.34
C GLN A 566 -1.79 -0.91 17.91
N GLN A 567 -2.49 -1.62 17.02
CA GLN A 567 -2.08 -1.77 15.63
C GLN A 567 -2.08 -0.42 14.92
N THR A 568 -3.17 0.34 15.01
CA THR A 568 -3.38 1.52 14.15
C THR A 568 -2.49 2.68 14.56
N ALA A 569 -2.03 2.69 15.81
CA ALA A 569 -1.03 3.66 16.26
C ALA A 569 0.32 3.53 15.53
N LEU A 570 0.60 2.34 14.97
CA LEU A 570 1.78 2.02 14.17
C LEU A 570 1.39 1.73 12.71
N SER A 571 0.32 2.37 12.25
CA SER A 571 0.00 2.57 10.84
C SER A 571 0.23 4.05 10.47
N SER A 572 0.25 4.38 9.18
CA SER A 572 0.42 5.77 8.77
C SER A 572 -0.76 6.66 9.13
N VAL A 573 -1.95 6.08 9.26
CA VAL A 573 -3.17 6.82 9.57
C VAL A 573 -4.02 6.03 10.57
N MET A 574 -4.45 6.70 11.64
CA MET A 574 -5.25 6.11 12.72
C MET A 574 -6.67 6.70 12.75
N GLN A 575 -7.63 6.18 11.95
CA GLN A 575 -9.05 6.59 11.99
C GLN A 575 -9.88 5.80 12.96
N VAL A 576 -10.44 6.46 13.96
CA VAL A 576 -11.21 5.81 15.02
C VAL A 576 -12.70 6.10 14.86
N GLY A 577 -13.46 5.04 14.60
CA GLY A 577 -14.90 5.05 14.38
C GLY A 577 -15.36 3.71 13.83
N ASN A 578 -16.66 3.44 13.92
CA ASN A 578 -17.28 2.17 13.52
C ASN A 578 -18.75 2.38 13.12
N SER A 579 -19.37 1.33 12.54
CA SER A 579 -20.76 1.41 12.05
C SER A 579 -21.82 1.50 13.16
N ALA A 580 -21.48 1.17 14.41
CA ALA A 580 -22.37 1.37 15.56
C ALA A 580 -22.42 2.85 16.00
N SER A 581 -21.66 3.73 15.33
CA SER A 581 -21.59 5.16 15.63
C SER A 581 -21.19 5.44 17.08
N THR A 582 -20.30 4.61 17.66
CA THR A 582 -19.83 4.72 19.05
C THR A 582 -18.41 5.25 19.12
N LEU A 583 -18.11 6.08 20.12
CA LEU A 583 -16.76 6.63 20.35
C LEU A 583 -16.08 6.01 21.57
N PRO A 584 -14.74 6.05 21.68
CA PRO A 584 -14.00 5.34 22.72
C PRO A 584 -14.37 5.69 24.18
N TRP A 585 -14.97 6.86 24.42
CA TRP A 585 -15.40 7.30 25.76
C TRP A 585 -16.86 6.96 26.09
N GLU A 586 -17.60 6.33 25.18
CA GLU A 586 -18.98 5.93 25.36
C GLU A 586 -19.02 4.49 25.88
N ALA A 587 -18.80 4.34 27.18
CA ALA A 587 -18.84 3.04 27.84
C ALA A 587 -20.19 2.34 27.60
N ASP A 588 -20.13 1.07 27.25
CA ASP A 588 -21.29 0.23 26.99
C ASP A 588 -21.10 -1.15 27.63
N ALA A 589 -22.18 -1.70 28.19
CA ALA A 589 -22.15 -2.95 28.93
C ALA A 589 -22.01 -4.18 28.01
N GLU A 590 -22.47 -4.08 26.76
CA GLU A 590 -22.43 -5.18 25.80
C GLU A 590 -21.03 -5.31 25.16
N SER A 591 -20.38 -4.20 24.84
CA SER A 591 -19.01 -4.15 24.32
C SER A 591 -17.96 -4.37 25.43
N GLY A 592 -18.30 -4.05 26.68
CA GLY A 592 -17.41 -4.10 27.84
C GLY A 592 -16.40 -2.95 27.89
N TRP A 593 -16.64 -1.86 27.15
CA TRP A 593 -15.77 -0.68 27.13
C TRP A 593 -15.82 0.07 28.46
N ASP A 594 -14.66 0.50 28.95
CA ASP A 594 -14.51 1.14 30.26
C ASP A 594 -13.38 2.18 30.28
N ALA A 595 -13.14 2.77 31.45
CA ALA A 595 -12.12 3.80 31.65
C ALA A 595 -10.69 3.29 31.39
N GLU A 596 -10.42 2.01 31.67
CA GLU A 596 -9.10 1.41 31.41
C GLU A 596 -8.83 1.33 29.90
N MET A 597 -9.83 0.93 29.11
CA MET A 597 -9.73 0.93 27.65
C MET A 597 -9.51 2.35 27.10
N LEU A 598 -10.21 3.35 27.66
CA LEU A 598 -10.03 4.75 27.27
C LEU A 598 -8.61 5.26 27.57
N ASP A 599 -7.99 4.81 28.66
CA ASP A 599 -6.60 5.14 29.00
C ASP A 599 -5.60 4.51 28.01
N TRP A 600 -5.87 3.29 27.53
CA TRP A 600 -5.11 2.69 26.44
C TRP A 600 -5.29 3.45 25.13
N TYR A 601 -6.51 3.86 24.77
CA TYR A 601 -6.74 4.73 23.62
C TYR A 601 -5.91 6.01 23.72
N ARG A 602 -5.94 6.70 24.87
CA ARG A 602 -5.15 7.93 25.11
C ARG A 602 -3.66 7.68 24.88
N THR A 603 -3.15 6.55 25.37
CA THR A 603 -1.75 6.16 25.20
C THR A 603 -1.36 5.97 23.74
N TYR A 604 -2.16 5.20 22.99
CA TYR A 604 -1.84 4.83 21.61
C TYR A 604 -2.12 5.95 20.60
N ALA A 605 -3.19 6.72 20.76
CA ALA A 605 -3.44 7.92 19.96
C ALA A 605 -2.31 8.95 20.12
N ARG A 606 -1.82 9.12 21.35
CA ARG A 606 -0.69 10.01 21.63
C ARG A 606 0.63 9.47 21.11
N LEU A 607 0.87 8.15 21.16
CA LEU A 607 2.02 7.54 20.51
C LEU A 607 2.02 7.83 19.00
N HIS A 608 0.90 7.56 18.33
CA HIS A 608 0.74 7.83 16.89
C HIS A 608 1.05 9.29 16.55
N LEU A 609 0.39 10.23 17.23
CA LEU A 609 0.62 11.67 17.01
C LEU A 609 2.08 12.07 17.27
N ARG A 610 2.71 11.50 18.30
CA ARG A 610 4.11 11.79 18.62
C ARG A 610 5.07 11.26 17.57
N LEU A 611 4.75 10.18 16.87
CA LEU A 611 5.59 9.62 15.80
C LEU A 611 5.60 10.45 14.52
N PHE A 612 4.78 11.51 14.41
CA PHE A 612 4.73 12.40 13.24
C PHE A 612 6.11 12.79 12.66
N PRO A 613 7.14 13.19 13.44
CA PRO A 613 8.43 13.58 12.86
C PRO A 613 9.18 12.41 12.24
N TYR A 614 9.04 11.21 12.81
CA TYR A 614 9.61 9.97 12.26
C TYR A 614 8.92 9.62 10.95
N GLU A 615 7.59 9.54 10.99
CA GLU A 615 6.77 9.17 9.85
C GLU A 615 6.89 10.17 8.70
N TRP A 616 6.77 11.48 8.98
CA TRP A 616 6.87 12.53 7.98
C TRP A 616 8.26 12.60 7.33
N THR A 617 9.30 12.16 8.05
CA THR A 617 10.64 12.00 7.47
C THR A 617 10.65 10.90 6.42
N TYR A 618 10.08 9.72 6.71
CA TYR A 618 9.97 8.66 5.71
C TYR A 618 9.02 9.02 4.58
N ALA A 619 7.90 9.70 4.87
CA ALA A 619 6.96 10.17 3.86
C ALA A 619 7.67 11.03 2.80
N GLN A 620 8.49 12.01 3.22
CA GLN A 620 9.27 12.83 2.28
C GLN A 620 10.39 12.04 1.56
N GLN A 621 10.91 10.97 2.17
CA GLN A 621 11.93 10.14 1.56
C GLN A 621 11.40 9.20 0.46
N ILE A 622 10.09 8.93 0.40
CA ILE A 622 9.48 8.06 -0.64
C ILE A 622 9.85 8.55 -2.05
N ALA A 623 9.87 9.86 -2.28
CA ALA A 623 10.24 10.45 -3.57
C ALA A 623 11.71 10.16 -3.99
N LYS A 624 12.56 9.77 -3.02
CA LYS A 624 13.98 9.46 -3.24
C LYS A 624 14.25 7.96 -3.24
N THR A 625 13.65 7.23 -2.29
CA THR A 625 13.97 5.81 -2.03
C THR A 625 12.94 4.85 -2.62
N GLY A 626 11.70 5.30 -2.81
CA GLY A 626 10.55 4.45 -3.17
C GLY A 626 10.04 3.56 -2.03
N ARG A 627 10.72 3.50 -0.89
CA ARG A 627 10.40 2.54 0.18
C ARG A 627 9.14 2.94 0.95
N PRO A 628 8.18 2.03 1.16
CA PRO A 628 7.01 2.31 2.00
C PRO A 628 7.40 2.46 3.48
N ILE A 629 6.51 3.04 4.28
CA ILE A 629 6.74 3.29 5.71
C ILE A 629 6.50 2.01 6.52
N GLN A 630 5.34 1.37 6.32
CA GLN A 630 5.06 0.03 6.82
C GLN A 630 5.67 -1.01 5.86
N ARG A 631 6.46 -1.94 6.39
CA ARG A 631 7.25 -2.88 5.59
C ARG A 631 7.14 -4.28 6.12
N ALA A 632 6.60 -5.19 5.31
CA ALA A 632 6.54 -6.61 5.65
C ALA A 632 7.95 -7.14 5.96
N LEU A 633 8.08 -7.92 7.04
CA LEU A 633 9.38 -8.37 7.55
C LEU A 633 10.18 -9.13 6.49
N GLY A 634 9.54 -10.07 5.78
CA GLY A 634 10.21 -10.87 4.76
C GLY A 634 10.63 -10.09 3.50
N LEU A 635 10.13 -8.86 3.31
CA LEU A 635 10.58 -7.96 2.25
C LEU A 635 11.72 -7.05 2.74
N ALA A 636 11.70 -6.68 4.02
CA ALA A 636 12.76 -5.88 4.65
C ALA A 636 14.03 -6.69 4.97
N TYR A 637 13.87 -7.98 5.30
CA TYR A 637 14.94 -8.92 5.63
C TYR A 637 14.75 -10.23 4.86
N PRO A 638 14.92 -10.21 3.52
CA PRO A 638 14.67 -11.36 2.66
C PRO A 638 15.56 -12.58 3.00
N GLU A 639 16.72 -12.35 3.63
CA GLU A 639 17.63 -13.40 4.08
C GLU A 639 17.06 -14.31 5.18
N LEU A 640 15.99 -13.88 5.88
CA LEU A 640 15.34 -14.72 6.89
C LEU A 640 14.54 -15.88 6.26
N GLY A 641 14.09 -15.73 5.01
CA GLY A 641 13.28 -16.74 4.33
C GLY A 641 11.91 -17.01 4.96
N VAL A 642 11.43 -16.11 5.83
CA VAL A 642 10.11 -16.19 6.47
C VAL A 642 9.30 -14.94 6.13
N HIS A 643 7.99 -15.11 6.04
CA HIS A 643 7.05 -14.10 5.54
C HIS A 643 5.85 -13.98 6.50
N PRO A 644 6.04 -13.48 7.74
CA PRO A 644 4.93 -13.32 8.66
C PRO A 644 3.92 -12.29 8.13
N ASN A 645 2.64 -12.62 8.27
CA ASN A 645 1.51 -11.75 7.88
C ASN A 645 1.26 -10.61 8.87
N ASP A 646 1.90 -10.68 10.05
CA ASP A 646 1.52 -9.95 11.25
C ASP A 646 2.73 -9.45 12.05
N GLU A 647 3.84 -9.22 11.34
CA GLU A 647 5.05 -8.64 11.89
C GLU A 647 5.74 -7.78 10.82
N TYR A 648 6.09 -6.55 11.17
CA TYR A 648 6.54 -5.56 10.21
C TYR A 648 7.46 -4.51 10.82
N LEU A 649 8.21 -3.82 9.96
CA LEU A 649 8.88 -2.59 10.35
C LEU A 649 7.98 -1.38 10.10
N PHE A 650 7.95 -0.46 11.05
CA PHE A 650 7.51 0.92 10.82
C PHE A 650 8.76 1.80 10.69
N GLY A 651 9.05 2.27 9.48
CA GLY A 651 10.34 2.89 9.16
C GLY A 651 11.48 1.86 9.12
N ASP A 652 12.68 2.27 9.55
CA ASP A 652 13.87 1.39 9.59
C ASP A 652 14.15 0.79 10.98
N ASP A 653 13.60 1.39 12.04
CA ASP A 653 14.09 1.17 13.41
C ASP A 653 13.05 0.61 14.38
N LEU A 654 11.76 0.57 14.01
CA LEU A 654 10.70 0.00 14.84
C LEU A 654 10.22 -1.34 14.29
N LEU A 655 10.34 -2.41 15.06
CA LEU A 655 9.72 -3.70 14.79
C LEU A 655 8.42 -3.81 15.58
N VAL A 656 7.33 -4.10 14.88
CA VAL A 656 5.96 -4.13 15.42
C VAL A 656 5.40 -5.54 15.26
N ALA A 657 4.90 -6.12 16.35
CA ALA A 657 4.29 -7.46 16.36
C ALA A 657 2.95 -7.43 17.11
N PRO A 658 1.86 -6.98 16.47
CA PRO A 658 0.54 -6.92 17.10
C PRO A 658 0.03 -8.31 17.52
N VAL A 659 -0.86 -8.32 18.51
CA VAL A 659 -1.60 -9.52 18.94
C VAL A 659 -2.94 -9.55 18.21
N LEU A 660 -3.17 -10.60 17.43
CA LEU A 660 -4.28 -10.71 16.48
C LEU A 660 -5.26 -11.84 16.81
N GLU A 661 -5.23 -12.33 18.04
CA GLU A 661 -6.10 -13.42 18.51
C GLU A 661 -6.65 -13.08 19.89
N ASP A 662 -7.92 -13.42 20.10
CA ASP A 662 -8.62 -13.19 21.36
C ASP A 662 -8.01 -13.99 22.52
N GLY A 663 -7.95 -13.39 23.70
CA GLY A 663 -7.43 -13.97 24.94
C GLY A 663 -5.91 -14.11 25.01
N LYS A 664 -5.16 -13.80 23.94
CA LYS A 664 -3.69 -13.95 23.95
C LYS A 664 -3.00 -12.86 24.76
N ARG A 665 -2.01 -13.28 25.55
CA ARG A 665 -1.21 -12.42 26.45
C ARG A 665 0.31 -12.59 26.26
N ASP A 666 0.69 -13.30 25.22
CA ASP A 666 2.05 -13.52 24.75
C ASP A 666 2.07 -13.58 23.22
N ARG A 667 3.25 -13.40 22.62
CA ARG A 667 3.44 -13.36 21.17
C ARG A 667 4.80 -13.94 20.79
N SER A 668 4.83 -14.85 19.83
CA SER A 668 6.09 -15.28 19.19
C SER A 668 6.55 -14.21 18.20
N VAL A 669 7.77 -13.70 18.32
CA VAL A 669 8.31 -12.59 17.49
C VAL A 669 9.57 -13.06 16.77
N VAL A 670 9.75 -12.69 15.49
CA VAL A 670 10.93 -13.03 14.68
C VAL A 670 11.90 -11.85 14.64
N PHE A 671 12.85 -11.80 15.56
CA PHE A 671 13.85 -10.74 15.56
C PHE A 671 14.83 -10.89 14.38
N PRO A 672 14.89 -9.91 13.45
CA PRO A 672 15.82 -9.93 12.33
C PRO A 672 17.27 -9.65 12.81
N PRO A 673 18.29 -9.78 11.93
CA PRO A 673 19.69 -9.60 12.30
C PRO A 673 19.96 -8.29 13.04
N GLY A 674 20.71 -8.39 14.14
CA GLY A 674 20.96 -7.30 15.08
C GLY A 674 20.38 -7.59 16.47
N ARG A 675 20.32 -6.55 17.30
CA ARG A 675 19.69 -6.60 18.62
C ARG A 675 18.52 -5.62 18.64
N TRP A 676 17.47 -5.99 19.37
CA TRP A 676 16.21 -5.25 19.43
C TRP A 676 15.86 -4.98 20.88
N ILE A 677 15.57 -3.73 21.19
CA ILE A 677 15.31 -3.25 22.55
C ILE A 677 13.81 -3.04 22.69
N ASP A 678 13.20 -3.72 23.65
CA ASP A 678 11.80 -3.55 24.01
C ASP A 678 11.49 -2.08 24.31
N TRP A 679 10.51 -1.53 23.60
CA TRP A 679 10.15 -0.12 23.66
C TRP A 679 9.73 0.31 25.07
N TRP A 680 9.11 -0.59 25.84
CA TRP A 680 8.52 -0.27 27.14
C TRP A 680 9.47 -0.55 28.29
N THR A 681 10.16 -1.69 28.25
CA THR A 681 10.96 -2.21 29.37
C THR A 681 12.46 -1.99 29.21
N GLY A 682 12.93 -1.70 27.99
CA GLY A 682 14.36 -1.60 27.69
C GLY A 682 15.09 -2.95 27.64
N LYS A 683 14.38 -4.08 27.75
CA LYS A 683 14.97 -5.42 27.64
C LYS A 683 15.47 -5.66 26.20
N ALA A 684 16.68 -6.18 26.07
CA ALA A 684 17.26 -6.52 24.77
C ALA A 684 16.93 -7.96 24.35
N TYR A 685 16.72 -8.15 23.06
CA TYR A 685 16.54 -9.43 22.37
C TYR A 685 17.56 -9.53 21.23
N ASP A 686 18.19 -10.70 21.10
CA ASP A 686 19.05 -11.01 19.97
C ASP A 686 18.22 -11.59 18.81
N ALA A 687 18.80 -11.64 17.61
CA ALA A 687 18.14 -12.22 16.44
C ALA A 687 17.67 -13.66 16.67
N GLY A 688 16.52 -14.01 16.09
CA GLY A 688 15.86 -15.32 16.23
C GLY A 688 14.40 -15.20 16.67
N THR A 689 13.74 -16.34 16.88
CA THR A 689 12.33 -16.37 17.29
C THR A 689 12.21 -16.50 18.80
N VAL A 690 11.48 -15.58 19.44
CA VAL A 690 11.30 -15.56 20.90
C VAL A 690 9.85 -15.25 21.25
N THR A 691 9.28 -15.98 22.21
CA THR A 691 7.99 -15.63 22.81
C THR A 691 8.17 -14.53 23.85
N VAL A 692 7.47 -13.42 23.66
CA VAL A 692 7.47 -12.26 24.54
C VAL A 692 6.12 -12.10 25.24
N ALA A 693 6.11 -11.43 26.40
CA ALA A 693 4.86 -11.06 27.06
C ALA A 693 4.14 -9.97 26.25
N ALA A 694 2.83 -10.09 26.12
CA ALA A 694 1.96 -9.18 25.38
C ALA A 694 0.63 -8.96 26.14
N PRO A 695 0.66 -8.44 27.38
CA PRO A 695 -0.55 -8.17 28.15
C PRO A 695 -1.49 -7.24 27.38
N LEU A 696 -2.78 -7.21 27.75
CA LEU A 696 -3.81 -6.54 26.94
C LEU A 696 -3.49 -5.07 26.65
N GLY A 697 -2.97 -4.33 27.62
CA GLY A 697 -2.60 -2.92 27.47
C GLY A 697 -1.22 -2.64 26.84
N THR A 698 -0.50 -3.65 26.33
CA THR A 698 0.86 -3.47 25.80
C THR A 698 1.06 -4.20 24.47
N LEU A 699 1.35 -3.41 23.43
CA LEU A 699 1.82 -3.85 22.13
C LEU A 699 3.30 -4.30 22.20
N PRO A 700 3.65 -5.51 21.74
CA PRO A 700 5.03 -5.86 21.45
C PRO A 700 5.63 -4.93 20.38
N LEU A 701 6.50 -4.03 20.82
CA LEU A 701 7.13 -2.98 20.02
C LEU A 701 8.61 -2.90 20.41
N PHE A 702 9.50 -2.87 19.42
CA PHE A 702 10.93 -2.95 19.65
C PHE A 702 11.68 -1.92 18.81
N LEU A 703 12.67 -1.27 19.43
CA LEU A 703 13.60 -0.34 18.80
C LEU A 703 14.91 -1.07 18.49
N ARG A 704 15.36 -1.01 17.24
CA ARG A 704 16.66 -1.57 16.85
C ARG A 704 17.80 -0.94 17.64
N GLU A 705 18.77 -1.73 18.10
CA GLU A 705 20.01 -1.21 18.68
C GLU A 705 20.78 -0.42 17.60
N GLY A 706 21.18 0.82 17.93
CA GLY A 706 21.66 1.80 16.97
C GLY A 706 20.56 2.65 16.31
N GLY A 707 19.29 2.36 16.57
CA GLY A 707 18.14 3.07 15.98
C GLY A 707 17.76 4.37 16.72
N THR A 708 17.11 5.27 15.97
CA THR A 708 16.63 6.57 16.46
C THR A 708 15.20 6.83 16.01
N VAL A 709 14.33 7.20 16.95
CA VAL A 709 12.93 7.58 16.69
C VAL A 709 12.67 9.00 17.19
N PRO A 710 12.77 10.03 16.32
CA PRO A 710 12.30 11.38 16.61
C PRO A 710 10.79 11.41 16.86
N MET A 711 10.39 12.19 17.86
CA MET A 711 9.00 12.33 18.29
C MET A 711 8.66 13.77 18.67
N LEU A 712 7.37 14.10 18.62
CA LEU A 712 6.85 15.30 19.27
C LEU A 712 6.87 15.15 20.80
N ARG A 713 6.73 16.29 21.48
CA ARG A 713 6.64 16.36 22.93
C ARG A 713 5.44 15.58 23.49
N PRO A 714 5.52 15.07 24.73
CA PRO A 714 4.46 14.24 25.33
C PRO A 714 3.08 14.90 25.40
N THR A 715 3.00 16.22 25.55
CA THR A 715 1.75 16.96 25.75
C THR A 715 0.97 17.27 24.49
N ILE A 716 1.48 16.87 23.31
CA ILE A 716 0.92 17.29 22.03
C ILE A 716 -0.51 16.76 21.82
N ASP A 717 -1.40 17.61 21.30
CA ASP A 717 -2.81 17.31 21.03
C ASP A 717 -3.19 17.42 19.55
N ALA A 718 -2.50 18.31 18.82
CA ALA A 718 -2.83 18.63 17.44
C ALA A 718 -1.58 18.90 16.58
N ILE A 719 -1.73 18.75 15.26
CA ILE A 719 -0.72 19.19 14.29
C ILE A 719 -1.06 20.58 13.75
N ALA A 720 -2.34 20.80 13.45
CA ALA A 720 -2.80 21.99 12.76
C ALA A 720 -2.94 23.21 13.70
N PRO A 721 -2.94 24.45 13.17
CA PRO A 721 -3.13 25.66 13.97
C PRO A 721 -4.40 25.63 14.82
N THR A 722 -4.32 26.25 15.99
CA THR A 722 -5.41 26.48 16.97
C THR A 722 -5.42 27.95 17.39
N THR A 723 -6.60 28.47 17.72
CA THR A 723 -6.76 29.81 18.33
C THR A 723 -6.80 29.76 19.85
N LYS A 724 -6.73 28.55 20.44
CA LYS A 724 -6.73 28.29 21.88
C LYS A 724 -5.44 27.60 22.35
N PRO A 725 -4.25 28.20 22.14
CA PRO A 725 -2.96 27.56 22.47
C PRO A 725 -2.74 27.35 23.98
N ALA A 726 -3.59 27.92 24.85
CA ALA A 726 -3.59 27.64 26.29
C ALA A 726 -4.35 26.35 26.65
N GLU A 727 -5.22 25.86 25.76
CA GLU A 727 -6.04 24.66 25.94
C GLU A 727 -5.60 23.50 25.03
N VAL A 728 -4.98 23.81 23.89
CA VAL A 728 -4.62 22.82 22.86
C VAL A 728 -3.14 22.96 22.51
N ASP A 729 -2.37 21.91 22.76
CA ASP A 729 -0.96 21.88 22.42
C ASP A 729 -0.75 21.49 20.95
N SER A 730 -0.38 22.46 20.09
CA SER A 730 -0.32 22.27 18.64
C SER A 730 1.08 22.42 18.05
N TYR A 731 1.43 21.52 17.11
CA TYR A 731 2.68 21.58 16.37
C TYR A 731 2.82 22.88 15.57
N ALA A 732 1.77 23.31 14.87
CA ALA A 732 1.80 24.51 14.04
C ALA A 732 1.92 25.81 14.86
N THR A 733 1.45 25.82 16.12
CA THR A 733 1.70 26.97 17.02
C THR A 733 3.15 26.99 17.52
N GLY A 734 3.78 25.83 17.60
CA GLY A 734 5.19 25.68 17.92
C GLY A 734 5.61 24.21 17.88
N ALA A 735 6.58 23.89 17.02
CA ALA A 735 7.19 22.57 16.96
C ALA A 735 7.77 22.14 18.33
N GLY A 736 8.27 23.14 19.08
CA GLY A 736 8.82 22.95 20.41
C GLY A 736 10.12 22.15 20.38
N VAL A 737 10.34 21.41 21.46
CA VAL A 737 11.54 20.61 21.66
C VAL A 737 11.35 19.27 20.94
N LEU A 738 12.34 18.86 20.16
CA LEU A 738 12.33 17.55 19.53
C LEU A 738 12.63 16.48 20.57
N TRP A 739 11.80 15.46 20.68
CA TRP A 739 12.12 14.28 21.47
C TRP A 739 12.77 13.24 20.57
N ALA A 740 13.71 12.47 21.09
CA ALA A 740 14.39 11.43 20.33
C ALA A 740 14.58 10.20 21.21
N ARG A 741 13.81 9.14 20.98
CA ARG A 741 14.05 7.85 21.64
C ARG A 741 15.14 7.12 20.89
N VAL A 742 16.19 6.74 21.59
CA VAL A 742 17.40 6.13 20.99
C VAL A 742 17.80 4.89 21.77
N ALA A 743 18.28 3.88 21.05
CA ALA A 743 18.93 2.71 21.62
C ALA A 743 20.42 2.75 21.24
N PRO A 744 21.33 3.25 22.10
CA PRO A 744 22.72 3.45 21.71
C PRO A 744 23.47 2.15 21.40
N GLY A 745 23.89 1.98 20.14
CA GLY A 745 24.72 0.86 19.67
C GLY A 745 26.20 1.23 19.49
N SER A 746 27.04 0.24 19.18
CA SER A 746 28.49 0.43 18.99
C SER A 746 28.86 1.19 17.72
N ASN A 747 28.00 1.14 16.71
CA ASN A 747 28.18 1.88 15.46
C ASN A 747 27.59 3.28 15.61
N ALA A 748 28.27 4.28 15.05
CA ALA A 748 27.73 5.63 15.01
C ALA A 748 26.46 5.67 14.17
N ALA A 749 25.37 6.11 14.77
CA ALA A 749 24.08 6.29 14.14
C ALA A 749 23.81 7.79 13.93
N LYS A 750 23.18 8.10 12.80
CA LYS A 750 22.71 9.45 12.48
C LYS A 750 21.32 9.37 11.84
N PHE A 751 20.37 10.08 12.43
CA PHE A 751 19.07 10.34 11.85
C PHE A 751 18.97 11.82 11.49
N THR A 752 18.47 12.12 10.28
CA THR A 752 18.17 13.49 9.84
C THR A 752 16.67 13.61 9.66
N VAL A 753 16.04 14.40 10.53
CA VAL A 753 14.61 14.70 10.49
C VAL A 753 14.30 15.53 9.25
N PHE A 754 13.07 15.46 8.77
CA PHE A 754 12.60 16.14 7.58
C PHE A 754 12.88 17.66 7.51
N ASP A 755 13.04 18.31 8.66
CA ASP A 755 13.33 19.74 8.76
C ASP A 755 14.84 20.04 8.78
N GLY A 756 15.69 19.02 8.70
CA GLY A 756 17.15 19.12 8.77
C GLY A 756 17.75 18.92 10.16
N SER A 757 16.93 18.77 11.21
CA SER A 757 17.45 18.45 12.55
C SER A 757 18.22 17.14 12.53
N THR A 758 19.37 17.07 13.17
CA THR A 758 20.18 15.84 13.23
C THR A 758 20.24 15.31 14.64
N ILE A 759 20.07 14.00 14.78
CA ILE A 759 20.25 13.24 16.01
C ILE A 759 21.33 12.21 15.74
N GLU A 760 22.42 12.24 16.50
CA GLU A 760 23.51 11.28 16.39
C GLU A 760 23.81 10.65 17.74
N HIS A 761 24.16 9.38 17.74
CA HIS A 761 24.61 8.70 18.94
C HIS A 761 25.56 7.55 18.64
N VAL A 762 26.45 7.27 19.58
CA VAL A 762 27.36 6.12 19.53
C VAL A 762 27.73 5.69 20.94
N ARG A 763 27.84 4.38 21.17
CA ARG A 763 28.31 3.78 22.43
C ARG A 763 29.70 3.18 22.26
N SER A 764 30.62 3.53 23.15
CA SER A 764 31.96 2.93 23.24
C SER A 764 32.21 2.47 24.69
N GLY A 765 31.99 1.18 24.94
CA GLY A 765 32.05 0.63 26.29
C GLY A 765 31.01 1.27 27.23
N ALA A 766 31.50 1.92 28.29
CA ALA A 766 30.68 2.66 29.25
C ALA A 766 30.31 4.07 28.79
N LYS A 767 30.92 4.60 27.73
CA LYS A 767 30.66 5.97 27.24
C LYS A 767 29.62 5.95 26.13
N ILE A 768 28.71 6.91 26.15
CA ILE A 768 27.76 7.19 25.08
C ILE A 768 27.92 8.66 24.70
N THR A 769 28.26 8.91 23.44
CA THR A 769 28.29 10.26 22.87
C THR A 769 26.95 10.51 22.18
N LEU A 770 26.29 11.61 22.53
CA LEU A 770 25.09 12.11 21.88
C LEU A 770 25.42 13.42 21.17
N LYS A 771 24.96 13.61 19.94
CA LYS A 771 25.06 14.90 19.25
C LYS A 771 23.71 15.29 18.68
N SER A 772 23.42 16.58 18.73
CA SER A 772 22.24 17.16 18.10
C SER A 772 22.62 18.42 17.34
N ALA A 773 21.86 18.72 16.29
CA ALA A 773 21.82 20.03 15.67
C ALA A 773 20.39 20.35 15.27
N ASP A 774 20.00 21.61 15.46
CA ASP A 774 18.65 22.09 15.15
C ASP A 774 18.40 22.15 13.64
N GLY A 775 17.13 22.00 13.26
CA GLY A 775 16.65 22.13 11.90
C GLY A 775 15.87 23.43 11.66
N ALA A 776 15.10 23.42 10.57
CA ALA A 776 14.26 24.55 10.16
C ALA A 776 13.02 24.75 11.05
N GLU A 777 12.48 23.68 11.65
CA GLU A 777 11.26 23.70 12.45
C GLU A 777 11.56 23.46 13.95
N PHE A 778 12.36 22.45 14.30
CA PHE A 778 12.77 22.16 15.67
C PHE A 778 13.99 22.98 16.10
N LYS A 779 13.75 24.10 16.80
CA LYS A 779 14.80 25.06 17.23
C LYS A 779 14.96 25.17 18.75
N ALA A 780 14.19 24.40 19.52
CA ALA A 780 14.21 24.46 20.98
C ALA A 780 15.12 23.40 21.62
N GLY A 781 16.04 22.82 20.84
CA GLY A 781 16.90 21.72 21.25
C GLY A 781 16.18 20.37 21.27
N VAL A 782 16.80 19.40 21.96
CA VAL A 782 16.41 17.98 21.93
C VAL A 782 16.27 17.42 23.34
N VAL A 783 15.30 16.54 23.57
CA VAL A 783 15.32 15.58 24.69
C VAL A 783 15.64 14.20 24.16
N PHE A 784 16.80 13.67 24.54
CA PHE A 784 17.15 12.28 24.25
C PHE A 784 16.52 11.36 25.29
N GLU A 785 15.79 10.33 24.86
CA GLU A 785 15.32 9.23 25.70
C GLU A 785 16.14 7.96 25.38
N LEU A 786 17.14 7.67 26.21
CA LEU A 786 18.00 6.50 26.05
C LEU A 786 17.35 5.30 26.74
N VAL A 787 17.10 4.25 25.98
CA VAL A 787 16.58 2.96 26.46
C VAL A 787 17.66 1.88 26.49
N GLY A 788 17.45 0.86 27.31
CA GLY A 788 18.40 -0.25 27.44
C GLY A 788 19.72 0.16 28.10
N VAL A 789 19.73 1.25 28.86
CA VAL A 789 20.89 1.77 29.59
C VAL A 789 20.60 1.85 31.09
N GLY A 790 21.64 1.71 31.92
CA GLY A 790 21.54 1.91 33.36
C GLY A 790 21.58 3.38 33.76
N LYS A 791 21.36 3.67 35.06
CA LYS A 791 21.52 5.02 35.62
C LYS A 791 22.96 5.50 35.35
N PRO A 792 23.17 6.70 34.77
CA PRO A 792 24.51 7.16 34.43
C PRO A 792 25.31 7.53 35.68
N ALA A 793 26.62 7.32 35.63
CA ALA A 793 27.58 7.85 36.61
C ALA A 793 27.81 9.36 36.41
N SER A 794 27.80 9.84 35.17
CA SER A 794 27.84 11.27 34.86
C SER A 794 27.25 11.58 33.48
N VAL A 795 26.80 12.82 33.31
CA VAL A 795 26.37 13.40 32.04
C VAL A 795 27.07 14.76 31.91
N THR A 796 27.81 14.99 30.82
CA THR A 796 28.64 16.19 30.66
C THR A 796 28.59 16.78 29.24
N GLU A 797 28.87 18.06 29.10
CA GLU A 797 29.06 18.76 27.81
C GLU A 797 30.33 19.60 27.92
N GLY A 798 31.33 19.36 27.07
CA GLY A 798 32.61 20.08 27.15
C GLY A 798 33.29 19.98 28.53
N GLY A 799 33.04 18.89 29.28
CA GLY A 799 33.52 18.69 30.65
C GLY A 799 32.64 19.28 31.75
N ALA A 800 31.64 20.11 31.43
CA ALA A 800 30.70 20.64 32.42
C ALA A 800 29.57 19.63 32.72
N ALA A 801 29.32 19.36 34.00
CA ALA A 801 28.29 18.41 34.42
C ALA A 801 26.86 18.93 34.20
N TYR A 802 25.97 18.03 33.79
CA TYR A 802 24.53 18.24 33.83
C TYR A 802 24.01 17.89 35.22
N ALA A 803 23.04 18.65 35.72
CA ALA A 803 22.36 18.33 36.97
C ALA A 803 21.30 17.23 36.74
N GLU A 804 21.16 16.34 37.73
CA GLU A 804 19.99 15.46 37.81
C GLU A 804 18.77 16.30 38.22
N VAL A 805 17.69 16.24 37.46
CA VAL A 805 16.45 16.99 37.68
C VAL A 805 15.27 16.02 37.84
N ALA A 806 14.19 16.48 38.46
CA ALA A 806 12.98 15.67 38.63
C ALA A 806 12.23 15.46 37.31
N ASP A 807 12.14 16.51 36.48
CA ASP A 807 11.52 16.47 35.16
C ASP A 807 12.34 17.29 34.16
N VAL A 808 12.76 16.64 33.08
CA VAL A 808 13.52 17.25 31.99
C VAL A 808 12.70 18.21 31.14
N SER A 809 11.37 18.08 31.16
CA SER A 809 10.45 18.89 30.34
C SER A 809 10.37 20.34 30.84
N ALA A 810 10.52 20.52 32.16
CA ALA A 810 10.52 21.83 32.82
C ALA A 810 11.91 22.48 32.93
N ALA A 811 12.98 21.74 32.61
CA ALA A 811 14.36 22.22 32.72
C ALA A 811 14.88 22.82 31.40
N GLU A 812 15.76 23.81 31.49
CA GLU A 812 16.49 24.33 30.32
C GLU A 812 17.55 23.33 29.83
N ARG A 813 18.25 22.70 30.78
CA ARG A 813 19.22 21.60 30.59
C ARG A 813 19.23 20.72 31.84
N GLY A 814 19.54 19.45 31.68
CA GLY A 814 19.61 18.50 32.79
C GLY A 814 19.38 17.06 32.33
N PHE A 815 19.46 16.10 33.25
CA PHE A 815 19.08 14.73 32.98
C PHE A 815 18.19 14.16 34.08
N ALA A 816 17.41 13.14 33.76
CA ALA A 816 16.61 12.39 34.73
C ALA A 816 16.67 10.90 34.38
N PHE A 817 16.75 10.02 35.38
CA PHE A 817 16.65 8.58 35.17
C PHE A 817 15.44 8.04 35.93
N ALA A 818 14.43 7.59 35.18
CA ALA A 818 13.19 7.04 35.71
C ALA A 818 12.68 5.95 34.78
N ASP A 819 12.02 4.93 35.34
CA ASP A 819 11.38 3.84 34.60
C ASP A 819 12.33 3.14 33.61
N GLY A 820 13.60 2.97 34.01
CA GLY A 820 14.63 2.34 33.17
C GLY A 820 15.05 3.16 31.95
N THR A 821 14.62 4.42 31.83
CA THR A 821 14.95 5.32 30.72
C THR A 821 15.75 6.52 31.23
N LEU A 822 16.89 6.79 30.58
CA LEU A 822 17.66 8.01 30.82
C LEU A 822 17.18 9.11 29.88
N ARG A 823 16.67 10.22 30.43
CA ARG A 823 16.29 11.41 29.67
C ARG A 823 17.34 12.49 29.81
N VAL A 824 17.79 13.07 28.70
CA VAL A 824 18.79 14.15 28.68
C VAL A 824 18.25 15.33 27.88
N LYS A 825 18.03 16.47 28.55
CA LYS A 825 17.56 17.71 27.94
C LYS A 825 18.75 18.53 27.44
N VAL A 826 18.85 18.68 26.13
CA VAL A 826 19.91 19.40 25.43
C VAL A 826 19.35 20.71 24.87
N PRO A 827 19.94 21.88 25.21
CA PRO A 827 19.53 23.17 24.65
C PRO A 827 19.74 23.25 23.13
N ALA A 828 19.17 24.29 22.53
CA ALA A 828 19.33 24.61 21.11
C ALA A 828 20.81 24.72 20.66
N GLY A 829 21.01 24.48 19.36
CA GLY A 829 22.27 24.56 18.64
C GLY A 829 22.93 23.19 18.41
N ALA A 830 24.12 23.24 17.79
CA ALA A 830 24.97 22.07 17.64
C ALA A 830 25.63 21.71 18.97
N ARG A 831 25.33 20.52 19.51
CA ARG A 831 25.70 20.11 20.86
C ARG A 831 26.33 18.72 20.86
N THR A 832 27.18 18.45 21.84
CA THR A 832 27.79 17.13 22.05
C THR A 832 27.79 16.83 23.54
N ILE A 833 27.08 15.76 23.92
CA ILE A 833 26.90 15.32 25.30
C ILE A 833 27.58 13.97 25.47
N GLU A 834 28.33 13.84 26.55
CA GLU A 834 28.98 12.59 26.96
C GLU A 834 28.26 12.04 28.19
N VAL A 835 27.66 10.85 28.03
CA VAL A 835 27.07 10.07 29.11
C VAL A 835 28.04 8.96 29.48
N THR A 836 28.42 8.87 30.76
CA THR A 836 29.24 7.77 31.27
C THR A 836 28.37 6.88 32.14
N LEU A 837 28.23 5.61 31.75
CA LEU A 837 27.57 4.57 32.52
C LEU A 837 28.50 4.06 33.65
N PRO A 838 27.94 3.43 34.71
CA PRO A 838 28.69 2.95 35.87
C PRO A 838 29.79 1.93 35.55
#